data_AF-A0A8J5M598-F1
#
_entry.id   AF-A0A8J5M598-F1
#
_cell.length_a   1.000
_cell.length_b   1.000
_cell.length_c   1.000
_cell.angle_alpha   90.00
_cell.angle_beta   90.00
_cell.angle_gamma   90.00
#
_symmetry.space_group_name_H-M   'P 1'
#
loop_
_entity.id
_entity.type
_entity.pdbx_description
1 polymer ?
#
loop_
_entity_poly.entity_id
_entity_poly.type
_entity_poly.pdbx_seq_one_letter_code
_entity_poly.pdbx_strand_id
1 'polypeptide(L)'
;MVKSKPPARQQWLHRLLVFLIMMGLLTLMVQISSLLGRSGDQLTGSARLRRAISQRIPWRHRSNRSELQAVNELQPVTNELKEFEAEPTPVADTGDDEVSSEDLLHLSLLHERCVTDTDAVLPWQFGSPDHQSPTAAASNPEVVVHQNDSNLLQTLKQCPDVDIYLPNHLHGNGYCEDAVAYAKYLNSRLLPLWALQVKMFDPELGRDVDYFDLCPKTPMIFFNHYWDDVPSMPRWPENKPIYLMPNIEMIELTPEFYWRVNAVLCKTQICFDRVTKWYEQEGNPRNAEVLYTKHTSSDQAQFARKRLGQGAIAAKDFSNVTFLHTPGTSIWKGTRAVLDCWTSMAGLPPLDVYINESAYTYMMPPPFQTKLNHSRSPVNVHLGMVERSEFTKITAEAAFFMCPSRSEGYGHYINQARASGAVIVTTDAAPMNELIASREMGVLVQTRHQQDDRMLLGGNFKGEHGLKNVNVVDSTWSGFSYLAAVMDKLSAEEPSRGRRSWALLLLVPLVGVGLFTLIVETTYFLSPDEAVADEDLLHLSLLHEVCITDTNASLPWQFGSPGNQAVGGTANNSQVLMHKNDKDLLQKLRQCPTVDVFLPHNVHTNGYCEDAVAFVKYLESRLLPGWILETKFFDPTLGREVDYFDLCPKTPVLFLDHHWGGVTASPRWPNEKPIYMVPNIEIVELTPMHYWGVDAVLCKTNECNDRVTKWYEQEGNPRNAKVFYTKHTSTDPGLFVRKRLGEYAVSDKDFSDIRVLHTAGTSAAKGTSEVLECWTYTSGLPPLDVYIDRKPFYRLFPASYKMKIARSLSPVSIHLGMMNRMNYSKVVADASFIINPSYSEGYGHIINQARASGAVIITSDVPPMNETIIANESGILVSSKREKHPMVMLGGKYKGEHGLKGVGGLVASFQSSDVCEAVQRMMRSTTPGDRAEIGLNARREYHSDTKYFANAMQETPMIFFNHYWDGVPLMPRWPKDKPIYLMPNIEMFELTPAHYWKVDVVLCKTQECYDRVTRWYKQEGNPRNASVFYTKHTSSDQALFARKRMGERVIRPKDFSDIKFIHTAGTSSAKGTRELLECWIFVPGLPQLDVYIDDKPFNLLFKEELKMYLKFSRSPVNVHVGLVERSKFTKLTADTTFFMCPSVSEDYGHYINQARAAGAVVVTTDLSPMNELITANETGFLIPVERPNVCEVVREMMNSTTTEQRAAMGANARRAYHEDTEFFAKAMQELRQFARRSN
;
A
#
# COMPACT_ATOMS: atom_id res chain seq x y z
N MET A 1 -83.71 -33.48 1.13
CA MET A 1 -82.72 -32.47 0.70
C MET A 1 -81.39 -32.83 1.36
N VAL A 2 -80.38 -33.28 0.60
CA VAL A 2 -79.40 -32.50 -0.19
C VAL A 2 -78.19 -32.10 0.67
N LYS A 3 -77.00 -32.52 0.22
CA LYS A 3 -75.69 -32.27 0.86
C LYS A 3 -75.09 -30.96 0.33
N SER A 4 -74.27 -30.30 1.13
CA SER A 4 -73.16 -29.46 0.63
C SER A 4 -71.85 -29.90 1.30
N LYS A 5 -70.73 -29.83 0.56
CA LYS A 5 -69.38 -30.17 1.06
C LYS A 5 -68.60 -28.89 1.36
N PRO A 6 -67.77 -28.83 2.42
CA PRO A 6 -66.76 -27.79 2.54
C PRO A 6 -65.65 -27.98 1.48
N PRO A 7 -64.93 -26.91 1.08
CA PRO A 7 -64.00 -26.94 -0.05
C PRO A 7 -62.67 -27.63 0.27
N ALA A 8 -62.13 -28.38 -0.71
CA ALA A 8 -60.95 -29.24 -0.54
C ALA A 8 -59.59 -28.52 -0.37
N ARG A 9 -59.56 -27.20 -0.17
CA ARG A 9 -58.33 -26.38 -0.17
C ARG A 9 -57.59 -26.36 1.18
N GLN A 10 -58.25 -26.77 2.28
CA GLN A 10 -57.72 -26.64 3.64
C GLN A 10 -56.97 -27.90 4.15
N GLN A 11 -57.31 -29.10 3.64
CA GLN A 11 -56.70 -30.36 4.10
C GLN A 11 -55.26 -30.57 3.61
N TRP A 12 -54.88 -30.04 2.45
CA TRP A 12 -53.50 -30.15 1.95
C TRP A 12 -52.54 -29.32 2.80
N LEU A 13 -52.90 -28.07 3.12
CA LEU A 13 -52.13 -27.20 4.03
C LEU A 13 -51.93 -27.83 5.41
N HIS A 14 -52.98 -28.43 5.98
CA HIS A 14 -52.87 -29.07 7.30
C HIS A 14 -51.98 -30.33 7.26
N ARG A 15 -52.05 -31.14 6.19
CA ARG A 15 -51.15 -32.29 5.99
C ARG A 15 -49.70 -31.87 5.75
N LEU A 16 -49.46 -30.78 5.00
CA LEU A 16 -48.13 -30.22 4.78
C LEU A 16 -47.53 -29.71 6.10
N LEU A 17 -48.32 -29.00 6.92
CA LEU A 17 -47.88 -28.50 8.21
C LEU A 17 -47.50 -29.64 9.17
N VAL A 18 -48.32 -30.69 9.26
CA VAL A 18 -48.01 -31.89 10.06
C VAL A 18 -46.75 -32.60 9.55
N PHE A 19 -46.57 -32.71 8.23
CA PHE A 19 -45.36 -33.33 7.64
C PHE A 19 -44.09 -32.53 7.97
N LEU A 20 -44.13 -31.20 7.90
CA LEU A 20 -43.01 -30.33 8.25
C LEU A 20 -42.68 -30.38 9.76
N ILE A 21 -43.70 -30.42 10.63
CA ILE A 21 -43.50 -30.60 12.08
C ILE A 21 -42.86 -31.96 12.38
N MET A 22 -43.28 -33.03 11.70
CA MET A 22 -42.68 -34.36 11.85
C MET A 22 -41.22 -34.40 11.37
N MET A 23 -40.88 -33.73 10.25
CA MET A 23 -39.49 -33.59 9.80
C MET A 23 -38.63 -32.82 10.80
N GLY A 24 -39.15 -31.72 11.38
CA GLY A 24 -38.43 -30.93 12.40
C GLY A 24 -38.19 -31.70 13.70
N LEU A 25 -39.15 -32.52 14.13
CA LEU A 25 -38.97 -33.41 15.29
C LEU A 25 -37.95 -34.52 15.00
N LEU A 26 -37.90 -35.04 13.76
CA LEU A 26 -36.95 -36.06 13.34
C LEU A 26 -35.51 -35.52 13.31
N THR A 27 -35.27 -34.32 12.77
CA THR A 27 -33.94 -33.70 12.79
C THR A 27 -33.50 -33.32 14.21
N LEU A 28 -34.41 -32.87 15.08
CA LEU A 28 -34.11 -32.61 16.49
C LEU A 28 -33.70 -33.90 17.23
N MET A 29 -34.39 -35.02 17.00
CA MET A 29 -34.01 -36.33 17.54
C MET A 29 -32.61 -36.77 17.08
N VAL A 30 -32.26 -36.55 15.80
CA VAL A 30 -30.93 -36.87 15.27
C VAL A 30 -29.83 -36.01 15.91
N GLN A 31 -30.09 -34.72 16.17
CA GLN A 31 -29.12 -33.84 16.85
C GLN A 31 -29.00 -34.10 18.36
N ILE A 32 -30.07 -34.49 19.05
CA ILE A 32 -30.00 -34.92 20.46
C ILE A 32 -29.19 -36.22 20.60
N SER A 33 -29.25 -37.10 19.60
CA SER A 33 -28.51 -38.37 19.59
C SER A 33 -26.98 -38.20 19.50
N SER A 34 -26.46 -37.10 18.94
CA SER A 34 -25.01 -36.84 18.88
C SER A 34 -24.46 -36.08 20.11
N LEU A 35 -25.32 -35.43 20.89
CA LEU A 35 -24.93 -34.61 22.04
C LEU A 35 -24.81 -35.38 23.37
N LEU A 36 -25.23 -36.65 23.43
CA LEU A 36 -25.10 -37.52 24.61
C LEU A 36 -23.82 -38.40 24.58
N GLY A 37 -22.89 -38.11 23.66
CA GLY A 37 -21.64 -38.85 23.49
C GLY A 37 -20.49 -38.39 24.39
N ARG A 38 -20.46 -38.90 25.63
CA ARG A 38 -19.40 -38.80 26.67
C ARG A 38 -19.38 -37.53 27.54
N SER A 39 -19.30 -37.78 28.85
CA SER A 39 -19.03 -36.83 29.94
C SER A 39 -18.23 -37.54 31.04
N GLY A 40 -17.64 -36.77 31.96
CA GLY A 40 -16.86 -37.23 33.13
C GLY A 40 -15.38 -36.80 33.08
N ASP A 41 -14.75 -36.32 34.16
CA ASP A 41 -15.27 -36.02 35.52
C ASP A 41 -14.37 -34.99 36.27
N GLN A 42 -14.99 -34.14 37.09
CA GLN A 42 -14.63 -33.66 38.47
C GLN A 42 -13.20 -33.13 38.82
N LEU A 43 -12.95 -32.25 39.83
CA LEU A 43 -13.75 -31.29 40.65
C LEU A 43 -12.79 -30.37 41.47
N THR A 44 -13.22 -29.13 41.79
CA THR A 44 -12.72 -28.23 42.89
C THR A 44 -11.23 -27.79 42.92
N GLY A 45 -10.85 -26.65 43.51
CA GLY A 45 -11.60 -25.61 44.24
C GLY A 45 -10.76 -24.33 44.48
N SER A 46 -11.36 -23.29 45.08
CA SER A 46 -10.80 -21.93 45.24
C SER A 46 -10.34 -21.64 46.71
N ALA A 47 -9.73 -20.53 47.14
CA ALA A 47 -9.37 -19.22 46.54
C ALA A 47 -8.30 -18.48 47.40
N ARG A 48 -7.97 -17.22 47.05
CA ARG A 48 -7.18 -16.18 47.80
C ARG A 48 -5.65 -16.29 47.74
N LEU A 49 -4.86 -15.21 47.87
CA LEU A 49 -5.01 -13.77 47.51
C LEU A 49 -3.63 -13.07 47.68
N ARG A 50 -3.15 -12.36 46.64
CA ARG A 50 -2.13 -11.27 46.61
C ARG A 50 -1.06 -11.14 47.73
N ARG A 51 0.20 -10.89 47.32
CA ARG A 51 0.87 -9.60 47.60
C ARG A 51 2.04 -9.28 46.65
N ALA A 52 2.71 -8.14 46.86
CA ALA A 52 3.33 -7.32 45.82
C ALA A 52 4.85 -7.50 45.59
N ILE A 53 5.31 -6.95 44.48
CA ILE A 53 6.69 -6.72 44.02
C ILE A 53 7.50 -5.81 45.00
N SER A 54 8.83 -5.65 44.80
CA SER A 54 9.45 -4.29 44.61
C SER A 54 10.96 -4.19 44.29
N GLN A 55 11.30 -3.30 43.34
CA GLN A 55 12.45 -2.35 43.19
C GLN A 55 13.99 -2.70 43.11
N ARG A 56 14.60 -2.30 41.96
CA ARG A 56 15.81 -1.42 41.71
C ARG A 56 17.25 -1.84 42.19
N ILE A 57 18.32 -1.95 41.34
CA ILE A 57 19.18 -0.94 40.61
C ILE A 57 20.14 -0.16 41.59
N PRO A 58 21.49 0.06 41.39
CA PRO A 58 22.23 0.48 40.15
C PRO A 58 23.76 0.14 39.88
N TRP A 59 24.20 0.38 38.61
CA TRP A 59 25.46 0.98 38.02
C TRP A 59 26.97 0.66 38.36
N ARG A 60 27.76 0.48 37.26
CA ARG A 60 29.17 0.97 36.93
C ARG A 60 30.40 0.36 37.66
N HIS A 61 31.66 0.36 37.14
CA HIS A 61 32.30 0.96 35.94
C HIS A 61 33.65 0.29 35.54
N ARG A 62 34.05 0.35 34.23
CA ARG A 62 35.45 0.31 33.67
C ARG A 62 36.32 -0.98 33.87
N SER A 63 37.33 -1.32 33.05
CA SER A 63 37.81 -0.79 31.74
C SER A 63 38.80 -1.74 31.00
N ASN A 64 38.90 -1.57 29.67
CA ASN A 64 40.07 -1.77 28.80
C ASN A 64 40.54 -3.16 28.31
N ARG A 65 40.76 -3.19 26.98
CA ARG A 65 41.87 -3.81 26.19
C ARG A 65 41.77 -5.25 25.62
N SER A 66 41.58 -5.25 24.30
CA SER A 66 42.42 -5.89 23.25
C SER A 66 42.58 -7.42 23.17
N GLU A 67 41.91 -7.96 22.14
CA GLU A 67 42.49 -8.73 21.01
C GLU A 67 43.06 -10.16 21.13
N LEU A 68 42.80 -10.90 20.04
CA LEU A 68 43.45 -12.10 19.48
C LEU A 68 43.54 -13.42 20.28
N GLN A 69 42.72 -14.37 19.81
CA GLN A 69 43.13 -15.67 19.25
C GLN A 69 44.23 -16.53 19.94
N ALA A 70 43.74 -17.65 20.49
CA ALA A 70 44.07 -19.02 20.07
C ALA A 70 45.28 -19.79 20.65
N VAL A 71 44.92 -20.79 21.48
CA VAL A 71 45.36 -22.21 21.43
C VAL A 71 46.73 -22.59 22.03
N ASN A 72 46.76 -23.80 22.62
CA ASN A 72 47.87 -24.53 23.26
C ASN A 72 48.40 -23.94 24.59
N GLU A 73 48.83 -24.71 25.59
CA GLU A 73 48.84 -26.19 25.76
C GLU A 73 48.94 -26.60 27.27
N LEU A 74 48.79 -27.91 27.54
CA LEU A 74 49.12 -28.66 28.77
C LEU A 74 48.51 -28.28 30.16
N GLN A 75 47.76 -29.25 30.66
CA GLN A 75 47.51 -29.64 32.07
C GLN A 75 48.80 -30.20 32.76
N PRO A 76 48.87 -30.57 34.08
CA PRO A 76 47.81 -30.55 35.13
C PRO A 76 48.27 -30.19 36.60
N VAL A 77 47.36 -30.39 37.57
CA VAL A 77 47.58 -30.83 38.99
C VAL A 77 48.03 -29.81 40.08
N THR A 78 47.02 -29.33 40.85
CA THR A 78 47.01 -29.03 42.31
C THR A 78 47.94 -27.92 42.88
N ASN A 79 47.61 -27.25 44.01
CA ASN A 79 46.67 -27.61 45.07
C ASN A 79 45.98 -26.40 45.74
N GLU A 80 44.84 -26.66 46.40
CA GLU A 80 44.19 -25.84 47.45
C GLU A 80 43.96 -24.32 47.24
N LEU A 81 42.72 -23.96 46.87
CA LEU A 81 41.90 -23.06 47.70
C LEU A 81 40.40 -23.32 47.47
N LYS A 82 39.61 -23.24 48.55
CA LYS A 82 38.31 -23.91 48.71
C LYS A 82 37.16 -23.36 47.87
N GLU A 83 36.36 -24.31 47.37
CA GLU A 83 34.88 -24.35 47.35
C GLU A 83 34.12 -23.01 47.42
N PHE A 84 33.33 -22.75 46.38
CA PHE A 84 31.87 -22.70 46.56
C PHE A 84 31.18 -23.34 45.35
N GLU A 85 30.29 -24.31 45.61
CA GLU A 85 29.50 -24.98 44.58
C GLU A 85 28.22 -24.20 44.23
N ALA A 86 27.41 -24.73 43.30
CA ALA A 86 26.31 -24.03 42.65
C ALA A 86 24.93 -24.23 43.32
N GLU A 87 23.93 -23.53 42.75
CA GLU A 87 22.48 -23.60 43.06
C GLU A 87 22.02 -22.98 44.40
N PRO A 88 20.72 -22.66 44.60
CA PRO A 88 19.57 -22.75 43.68
C PRO A 88 18.83 -21.40 43.46
N THR A 89 17.66 -21.44 42.84
CA THR A 89 16.75 -20.30 42.61
C THR A 89 15.87 -19.93 43.83
N PRO A 90 15.66 -18.62 44.10
CA PRO A 90 14.46 -18.09 44.77
C PRO A 90 13.48 -17.53 43.70
N VAL A 91 12.16 -17.77 43.70
CA VAL A 91 11.12 -17.75 44.75
C VAL A 91 10.79 -16.32 45.21
N ALA A 92 9.49 -16.00 45.35
CA ALA A 92 8.96 -14.64 45.46
C ALA A 92 8.47 -14.24 46.88
N ASP A 93 8.68 -12.98 47.25
CA ASP A 93 8.08 -12.22 48.36
C ASP A 93 7.85 -10.78 47.82
N THR A 94 6.74 -10.04 47.94
CA THR A 94 5.53 -9.93 48.79
C THR A 94 5.32 -8.64 49.63
N GLY A 95 6.11 -7.58 49.40
CA GLY A 95 5.52 -6.28 48.99
C GLY A 95 6.02 -4.95 49.58
N ASP A 96 6.36 -4.00 48.68
CA ASP A 96 5.90 -2.58 48.69
C ASP A 96 6.36 -1.83 47.41
N ASP A 97 5.52 -1.79 46.36
CA ASP A 97 5.89 -1.30 45.01
C ASP A 97 5.10 -0.06 44.53
N GLU A 98 4.24 0.52 45.37
CA GLU A 98 3.44 1.70 44.98
C GLU A 98 4.25 3.00 45.15
N VAL A 99 4.15 3.90 44.16
CA VAL A 99 4.83 5.20 44.16
C VAL A 99 4.13 6.15 45.15
N SER A 100 4.91 6.95 45.91
CA SER A 100 4.34 7.82 46.96
C SER A 100 3.38 8.88 46.41
N SER A 101 2.47 9.34 47.26
CA SER A 101 1.47 10.34 46.87
C SER A 101 2.10 11.71 46.56
N GLU A 102 3.24 12.04 47.16
CA GLU A 102 3.98 13.27 46.86
C GLU A 102 4.71 13.12 45.52
N ASP A 103 5.34 11.97 45.27
CA ASP A 103 6.07 11.71 44.04
C ASP A 103 5.15 11.65 42.81
N LEU A 104 3.94 11.11 42.95
CA LEU A 104 2.89 11.16 41.92
C LEU A 104 2.36 12.59 41.70
N LEU A 105 2.09 13.35 42.77
CA LEU A 105 1.64 14.75 42.69
C LEU A 105 2.70 15.65 42.03
N HIS A 106 3.99 15.40 42.26
CA HIS A 106 5.08 16.18 41.66
C HIS A 106 5.02 16.20 40.13
N LEU A 107 4.79 15.04 39.53
CA LEU A 107 4.68 14.92 38.07
C LEU A 107 3.46 15.68 37.52
N SER A 108 2.32 15.63 38.23
CA SER A 108 1.11 16.39 37.88
C SER A 108 1.29 17.91 38.02
N LEU A 109 2.08 18.38 39.00
CA LEU A 109 2.39 19.81 39.17
C LEU A 109 3.31 20.33 38.07
N LEU A 110 4.37 19.59 37.72
CA LEU A 110 5.24 19.95 36.60
C LEU A 110 4.44 19.97 35.28
N HIS A 111 3.60 18.96 35.03
CA HIS A 111 2.72 18.89 33.85
C HIS A 111 1.81 20.12 33.74
N GLU A 112 1.13 20.46 34.83
CA GLU A 112 0.29 21.66 34.90
C GLU A 112 1.07 22.92 34.50
N ARG A 113 2.22 23.18 35.12
CA ARG A 113 3.01 24.38 34.83
C ARG A 113 3.50 24.39 33.39
N CYS A 114 3.98 23.26 32.86
CA CYS A 114 4.40 23.14 31.46
C CYS A 114 3.29 23.54 30.48
N VAL A 115 2.04 23.13 30.73
CA VAL A 115 0.92 23.44 29.84
C VAL A 115 0.36 24.86 30.05
N THR A 116 0.54 25.49 31.23
CA THR A 116 0.09 26.88 31.47
C THR A 116 1.10 27.94 31.09
N ASP A 117 2.39 27.62 31.09
CA ASP A 117 3.49 28.58 31.06
C ASP A 117 4.48 28.19 29.96
N THR A 118 4.20 28.68 28.75
CA THR A 118 4.78 28.17 27.51
C THR A 118 6.05 28.90 27.06
N ASP A 119 6.59 29.78 27.91
CA ASP A 119 7.70 30.67 27.61
C ASP A 119 8.67 30.85 28.80
N ALA A 120 8.76 29.83 29.65
CA ALA A 120 9.56 29.82 30.87
C ALA A 120 10.54 28.64 30.93
N VAL A 121 11.68 28.84 31.61
CA VAL A 121 12.54 27.75 32.04
C VAL A 121 11.87 27.07 33.24
N LEU A 122 11.50 25.79 33.06
CA LEU A 122 10.83 24.98 34.08
C LEU A 122 11.78 23.90 34.62
N PRO A 123 12.39 24.08 35.80
CA PRO A 123 13.27 23.09 36.40
C PRO A 123 12.50 22.11 37.29
N TRP A 124 13.05 20.90 37.44
CA TRP A 124 12.42 19.78 38.15
C TRP A 124 12.02 20.07 39.60
N GLN A 125 12.68 21.03 40.28
CA GLN A 125 12.38 21.37 41.67
C GLN A 125 10.97 21.97 41.85
N PHE A 126 10.32 22.47 40.79
CA PHE A 126 8.97 23.02 40.89
C PHE A 126 7.97 21.95 41.35
N GLY A 127 7.36 22.16 42.52
CA GLY A 127 6.39 21.21 43.10
C GLY A 127 6.97 19.85 43.50
N SER A 128 8.29 19.74 43.70
CA SER A 128 8.92 18.55 44.29
C SER A 128 8.36 18.25 45.70
N PRO A 129 8.48 17.03 46.26
CA PRO A 129 7.79 16.62 47.48
C PRO A 129 7.84 17.62 48.66
N ASP A 130 9.01 18.19 48.96
CA ASP A 130 9.21 19.18 50.04
C ASP A 130 8.61 20.58 49.74
N HIS A 131 8.05 20.75 48.55
CA HIS A 131 7.50 22.00 48.01
C HIS A 131 6.04 21.84 47.51
N GLN A 132 5.29 20.92 48.14
CA GLN A 132 3.87 20.69 47.84
C GLN A 132 2.97 21.25 48.94
N SER A 133 1.96 22.03 48.54
CA SER A 133 0.89 22.46 49.44
C SER A 133 -0.19 21.37 49.61
N PRO A 134 -0.93 21.35 50.74
CA PRO A 134 -2.04 20.41 50.94
C PRO A 134 -3.16 20.50 49.91
N THR A 135 -3.28 21.62 49.18
CA THR A 135 -4.27 21.85 48.12
C THR A 135 -3.78 21.42 46.72
N ALA A 136 -2.70 20.63 46.66
CA ALA A 136 -2.06 20.19 45.42
C ALA A 136 -1.66 21.38 44.52
N ALA A 137 -0.92 22.34 45.07
CA ALA A 137 -0.21 23.38 44.32
C ALA A 137 1.28 23.41 44.76
N ALA A 138 2.17 23.87 43.88
CA ALA A 138 3.57 24.07 44.23
C ALA A 138 3.72 25.27 45.18
N SER A 139 4.53 25.14 46.23
CA SER A 139 4.83 26.22 47.18
C SER A 139 6.07 27.03 46.85
N ASN A 140 6.77 26.67 45.76
CA ASN A 140 8.01 27.30 45.28
C ASN A 140 7.89 27.86 43.84
N PRO A 141 6.90 28.73 43.53
CA PRO A 141 6.69 29.24 42.18
C PRO A 141 7.88 30.03 41.61
N GLU A 142 8.75 30.57 42.47
CA GLU A 142 9.94 31.36 42.14
C GLU A 142 11.12 30.56 41.55
N VAL A 143 11.04 29.22 41.48
CA VAL A 143 12.04 28.42 40.76
C VAL A 143 11.81 28.40 39.24
N VAL A 144 10.65 28.84 38.77
CA VAL A 144 10.35 29.02 37.34
C VAL A 144 10.92 30.37 36.90
N VAL A 145 11.61 30.41 35.76
CA VAL A 145 12.42 31.58 35.36
C VAL A 145 12.09 32.04 33.93
N HIS A 146 11.80 33.32 33.79
CA HIS A 146 11.51 34.01 32.53
C HIS A 146 12.70 34.85 32.04
N GLN A 147 12.64 35.32 30.79
CA GLN A 147 13.76 35.97 30.09
C GLN A 147 14.33 37.23 30.80
N ASN A 148 13.52 37.93 31.58
CA ASN A 148 13.90 39.19 32.23
C ASN A 148 14.22 39.04 33.73
N ASP A 149 14.24 37.80 34.27
CA ASP A 149 14.39 37.59 35.70
C ASP A 149 15.85 37.70 36.16
N SER A 150 16.07 38.43 37.25
CA SER A 150 17.41 38.77 37.76
C SER A 150 18.29 37.57 38.15
N ASN A 151 17.70 36.40 38.37
CA ASN A 151 18.40 35.15 38.68
C ASN A 151 18.75 34.31 37.43
N LEU A 152 18.34 34.70 36.21
CA LEU A 152 18.47 33.88 35.00
C LEU A 152 19.89 33.35 34.75
N LEU A 153 20.91 34.19 34.91
CA LEU A 153 22.31 33.78 34.76
C LEU A 153 22.72 32.72 35.80
N GLN A 154 22.30 32.88 37.07
CA GLN A 154 22.59 31.93 38.14
C GLN A 154 21.86 30.59 37.92
N THR A 155 20.64 30.63 37.39
CA THR A 155 19.88 29.43 37.02
C THR A 155 20.54 28.73 35.84
N LEU A 156 20.83 29.42 34.73
CA LEU A 156 21.43 28.78 33.55
C LEU A 156 22.86 28.26 33.81
N LYS A 157 23.66 28.94 34.66
CA LYS A 157 24.97 28.46 35.15
C LYS A 157 24.92 27.09 35.84
N GLN A 158 23.78 26.71 36.44
CA GLN A 158 23.59 25.39 37.01
C GLN A 158 23.23 24.40 35.89
N CYS A 159 24.26 23.84 35.25
CA CYS A 159 24.10 22.87 34.18
C CYS A 159 23.78 21.46 34.75
N PRO A 160 22.60 20.87 34.46
CA PRO A 160 22.29 19.49 34.82
C PRO A 160 23.09 18.48 33.98
N ASP A 161 22.98 17.19 34.34
CA ASP A 161 23.55 16.08 33.56
C ASP A 161 22.96 15.98 32.13
N VAL A 162 21.74 16.47 31.92
CA VAL A 162 21.03 16.58 30.63
C VAL A 162 20.08 17.77 30.69
N ASP A 163 19.96 18.58 29.63
CA ASP A 163 18.91 19.60 29.45
C ASP A 163 17.84 19.12 28.44
N ILE A 164 16.62 19.66 28.49
CA ILE A 164 15.53 19.30 27.55
C ILE A 164 15.11 20.54 26.76
N TYR A 165 15.15 20.46 25.42
CA TYR A 165 14.56 21.48 24.57
C TYR A 165 13.05 21.24 24.44
N LEU A 166 12.23 22.25 24.70
CA LEU A 166 10.81 22.24 24.40
C LEU A 166 10.41 23.59 23.79
N PRO A 167 10.06 23.65 22.50
CA PRO A 167 9.64 24.90 21.87
C PRO A 167 8.19 25.23 22.22
N ASN A 168 7.89 26.53 22.30
CA ASN A 168 6.61 27.09 22.75
C ASN A 168 5.39 26.47 22.04
N HIS A 169 5.53 26.04 20.78
CA HIS A 169 4.46 25.43 19.98
C HIS A 169 4.13 23.97 20.36
N LEU A 170 4.96 23.30 21.17
CA LEU A 170 4.74 21.94 21.68
C LEU A 170 4.17 21.89 23.10
N HIS A 171 3.90 23.01 23.77
CA HIS A 171 3.35 23.03 25.14
C HIS A 171 1.87 22.62 25.18
N GLY A 172 1.62 21.32 24.98
CA GLY A 172 0.30 20.70 25.06
C GLY A 172 0.34 19.40 25.86
N ASN A 173 -0.85 18.89 26.22
CA ASN A 173 -1.03 17.79 27.17
C ASN A 173 -0.28 16.47 26.83
N GLY A 174 0.21 16.29 25.60
CA GLY A 174 1.08 15.17 25.20
C GLY A 174 2.55 15.45 25.54
N TYR A 175 3.24 16.25 24.71
CA TYR A 175 4.67 16.56 24.88
C TYR A 175 5.05 17.07 26.27
N CYS A 176 4.16 17.78 26.98
CA CYS A 176 4.44 18.18 28.36
C CYS A 176 4.56 16.99 29.32
N GLU A 177 3.80 15.89 29.18
CA GLU A 177 3.95 14.70 30.03
C GLU A 177 5.34 14.08 29.86
N ASP A 178 5.82 13.95 28.61
CA ASP A 178 7.15 13.44 28.33
C ASP A 178 8.24 14.40 28.81
N ALA A 179 8.14 15.68 28.47
CA ALA A 179 9.09 16.70 28.89
C ALA A 179 9.22 16.72 30.42
N VAL A 180 8.11 16.72 31.16
CA VAL A 180 8.16 16.79 32.63
C VAL A 180 8.53 15.48 33.31
N ALA A 181 8.22 14.33 32.73
CA ALA A 181 8.68 13.04 33.25
C ALA A 181 10.21 12.93 33.18
N TYR A 182 10.82 13.33 32.06
CA TYR A 182 12.27 13.31 31.92
C TYR A 182 12.93 14.46 32.68
N ALA A 183 12.30 15.65 32.77
CA ALA A 183 12.77 16.72 33.65
C ALA A 183 12.87 16.24 35.10
N LYS A 184 11.79 15.63 35.61
CA LYS A 184 11.73 15.07 36.96
C LYS A 184 12.81 14.01 37.20
N TYR A 185 12.84 12.93 36.42
CA TYR A 185 13.69 11.77 36.74
C TYR A 185 15.15 11.90 36.31
N LEU A 186 15.52 12.94 35.54
CA LEU A 186 16.92 13.30 35.24
C LEU A 186 17.44 14.48 36.07
N ASN A 187 16.66 15.00 37.05
CA ASN A 187 16.97 16.23 37.78
C ASN A 187 17.31 17.41 36.84
N SER A 188 16.51 17.56 35.78
CA SER A 188 16.73 18.39 34.60
C SER A 188 15.73 19.56 34.53
N ARG A 189 15.67 20.27 33.41
CA ARG A 189 14.82 21.43 33.17
C ARG A 189 14.41 21.53 31.70
N LEU A 190 13.27 22.16 31.47
CA LEU A 190 12.80 22.53 30.14
C LEU A 190 13.38 23.89 29.75
N LEU A 191 13.89 24.01 28.52
CA LEU A 191 14.46 25.23 27.96
C LEU A 191 13.67 25.65 26.71
N PRO A 192 13.01 26.83 26.71
CA PRO A 192 12.44 27.44 25.51
C PRO A 192 13.55 28.06 24.64
N LEU A 193 13.23 28.38 23.39
CA LEU A 193 14.19 28.88 22.39
C LEU A 193 14.94 30.14 22.84
N TRP A 194 14.28 31.07 23.54
CA TRP A 194 14.94 32.29 24.03
C TRP A 194 16.05 31.99 25.04
N ALA A 195 15.93 30.92 25.84
CA ALA A 195 16.93 30.57 26.86
C ALA A 195 18.26 30.11 26.24
N LEU A 196 18.22 29.65 24.98
CA LEU A 196 19.40 29.28 24.20
C LEU A 196 20.05 30.49 23.48
N GLN A 197 19.27 31.54 23.22
CA GLN A 197 19.66 32.71 22.42
C GLN A 197 20.02 33.94 23.26
N VAL A 198 19.49 34.06 24.48
CA VAL A 198 19.67 35.22 25.36
C VAL A 198 21.14 35.43 25.73
N LYS A 199 21.57 36.70 25.66
CA LYS A 199 22.89 37.16 26.11
C LYS A 199 22.79 37.74 27.50
N MET A 200 23.70 37.33 28.37
CA MET A 200 23.78 37.75 29.77
C MET A 200 25.22 38.20 30.06
N PHE A 201 25.41 39.33 30.73
CA PHE A 201 26.75 39.74 31.15
C PHE A 201 27.20 38.91 32.36
N ASP A 202 28.31 38.18 32.23
CA ASP A 202 28.91 37.42 33.33
C ASP A 202 30.01 38.23 34.03
N PRO A 203 29.78 38.72 35.26
CA PRO A 203 30.77 39.52 35.99
C PRO A 203 32.01 38.72 36.42
N GLU A 204 31.95 37.39 36.45
CA GLU A 204 33.09 36.53 36.81
C GLU A 204 34.04 36.34 35.61
N LEU A 205 33.49 36.37 34.39
CA LEU A 205 34.23 36.22 33.12
C LEU A 205 34.49 37.57 32.43
N GLY A 206 33.89 38.67 32.91
CA GLY A 206 34.06 40.01 32.36
C GLY A 206 33.51 40.21 30.95
N ARG A 207 32.55 39.38 30.52
CA ARG A 207 32.03 39.34 29.15
C ARG A 207 30.57 38.88 29.10
N ASP A 208 29.91 39.13 27.97
CA ASP A 208 28.64 38.48 27.66
C ASP A 208 28.84 36.98 27.40
N VAL A 209 27.90 36.18 27.91
CA VAL A 209 27.77 34.73 27.73
C VAL A 209 26.38 34.39 27.15
N ASP A 210 26.26 33.22 26.52
CA ASP A 210 24.99 32.56 26.24
C ASP A 210 24.96 31.16 26.86
N TYR A 211 23.83 30.45 26.75
CA TYR A 211 23.70 29.07 27.24
C TYR A 211 24.79 28.11 26.71
N PHE A 212 25.30 28.32 25.49
CA PHE A 212 26.35 27.48 24.92
C PHE A 212 27.73 27.76 25.52
N ASP A 213 27.99 28.98 25.99
CA ASP A 213 29.16 29.29 26.83
C ASP A 213 29.04 28.69 28.23
N LEU A 214 27.83 28.66 28.80
CA LEU A 214 27.56 28.17 30.17
C LEU A 214 27.57 26.64 30.26
N CYS A 215 26.80 25.97 29.40
CA CYS A 215 26.62 24.51 29.39
C CYS A 215 27.09 23.86 28.06
N PRO A 216 28.38 24.02 27.66
CA PRO A 216 28.90 23.55 26.37
C PRO A 216 28.93 22.02 26.23
N LYS A 217 28.86 21.27 27.34
CA LYS A 217 29.01 19.80 27.38
C LYS A 217 27.75 19.04 27.76
N THR A 218 26.77 19.68 28.40
CA THR A 218 25.50 19.05 28.78
C THR A 218 24.77 18.54 27.53
N PRO A 219 24.43 17.25 27.44
CA PRO A 219 23.54 16.71 26.41
C PRO A 219 22.20 17.44 26.37
N MET A 220 21.56 17.48 25.21
CA MET A 220 20.22 18.03 25.05
C MET A 220 19.26 17.00 24.44
N ILE A 221 18.10 16.80 25.08
CA ILE A 221 17.02 15.97 24.55
C ILE A 221 16.15 16.79 23.59
N PHE A 222 15.86 16.19 22.43
CA PHE A 222 14.89 16.67 21.44
C PHE A 222 13.81 15.61 21.19
N PHE A 223 12.58 16.07 20.95
CA PHE A 223 11.43 15.22 20.64
C PHE A 223 11.22 15.15 19.13
N ASN A 224 11.13 13.94 18.57
CA ASN A 224 10.87 13.70 17.15
C ASN A 224 11.75 14.57 16.24
N HIS A 225 11.13 15.28 15.30
CA HIS A 225 11.78 16.19 14.35
C HIS A 225 11.80 17.66 14.81
N TYR A 226 11.26 17.99 15.99
CA TYR A 226 11.06 19.36 16.49
C TYR A 226 12.36 19.94 17.08
N TRP A 227 13.36 20.13 16.22
CA TRP A 227 14.71 20.56 16.59
C TRP A 227 14.92 22.08 16.38
N ASP A 228 14.03 22.76 15.66
CA ASP A 228 14.06 24.20 15.32
C ASP A 228 15.45 24.72 14.92
N ASP A 229 16.20 23.90 14.18
CA ASP A 229 17.60 24.10 13.81
C ASP A 229 18.57 24.40 14.97
N VAL A 230 18.19 24.15 16.23
CA VAL A 230 19.03 24.34 17.41
C VAL A 230 20.38 23.59 17.29
N PRO A 231 20.44 22.30 16.90
CA PRO A 231 21.71 21.60 16.65
C PRO A 231 22.39 21.96 15.32
N SER A 232 21.86 22.94 14.59
CA SER A 232 22.40 23.51 13.35
C SER A 232 22.84 24.99 13.55
N MET A 233 22.60 25.58 14.73
CA MET A 233 22.96 26.98 15.01
C MET A 233 24.48 27.22 14.98
N PRO A 234 24.98 28.37 14.48
CA PRO A 234 26.40 28.73 14.51
C PRO A 234 27.06 28.84 15.90
N ARG A 235 26.26 28.74 16.98
CA ARG A 235 26.72 28.71 18.38
C ARG A 235 26.70 27.31 19.00
N TRP A 236 26.15 26.31 18.32
CA TRP A 236 26.13 24.94 18.82
C TRP A 236 27.56 24.38 18.88
N PRO A 237 28.06 23.92 20.04
CA PRO A 237 29.40 23.35 20.13
C PRO A 237 29.47 22.01 19.39
N GLU A 238 30.46 21.87 18.50
CA GLU A 238 30.69 20.69 17.63
C GLU A 238 30.60 19.33 18.37
N ASN A 239 31.03 19.31 19.63
CA ASN A 239 31.10 18.12 20.48
C ASN A 239 30.01 18.09 21.60
N LYS A 240 28.99 18.97 21.56
CA LYS A 240 27.85 18.93 22.50
C LYS A 240 26.92 17.76 22.13
N PRO A 241 26.61 16.82 23.04
CA PRO A 241 25.82 15.64 22.70
C PRO A 241 24.36 15.95 22.40
N ILE A 242 23.76 15.17 21.49
CA ILE A 242 22.35 15.28 21.09
C ILE A 242 21.65 13.96 21.45
N TYR A 243 20.53 14.01 22.18
CA TYR A 243 19.70 12.85 22.49
C TYR A 243 18.33 12.99 21.79
N LEU A 244 17.84 11.91 21.17
CA LEU A 244 16.55 11.89 20.46
C LEU A 244 15.54 11.02 21.21
N MET A 245 14.31 11.51 21.36
CA MET A 245 13.16 10.73 21.80
C MET A 245 12.17 10.61 20.62
N PRO A 246 12.12 9.46 19.91
CA PRO A 246 11.37 9.34 18.66
C PRO A 246 10.04 8.59 18.79
N ASN A 247 9.03 9.13 18.11
CA ASN A 247 7.81 8.43 17.70
C ASN A 247 8.08 7.75 16.38
N ILE A 248 8.31 6.45 16.43
CA ILE A 248 8.71 5.62 15.28
C ILE A 248 7.67 5.55 14.14
N GLU A 249 6.45 6.03 14.40
CA GLU A 249 5.35 6.18 13.44
C GLU A 249 5.29 7.57 12.77
N MET A 250 6.12 8.53 13.18
CA MET A 250 6.25 9.81 12.47
C MET A 250 7.00 9.63 11.16
N ILE A 251 6.47 10.27 10.10
CA ILE A 251 6.96 10.14 8.73
C ILE A 251 8.05 11.16 8.39
N GLU A 252 8.21 12.16 9.26
CA GLU A 252 9.16 13.26 9.18
C GLU A 252 10.53 12.91 9.82
N LEU A 253 10.63 11.75 10.48
CA LEU A 253 11.89 11.26 11.07
C LEU A 253 12.74 10.58 10.00
N THR A 254 13.76 11.29 9.51
CA THR A 254 14.71 10.83 8.48
C THR A 254 15.97 10.17 9.10
N PRO A 255 16.81 9.47 8.29
CA PRO A 255 18.05 8.84 8.76
C PRO A 255 19.01 9.79 9.49
N GLU A 256 19.06 11.05 9.06
CA GLU A 256 19.97 12.08 9.59
C GLU A 256 19.69 12.38 11.07
N PHE A 257 18.43 12.28 11.52
CA PHE A 257 18.08 12.45 12.93
C PHE A 257 18.74 11.35 13.79
N TYR A 258 18.67 10.10 13.35
CA TYR A 258 19.24 8.95 14.06
C TYR A 258 20.77 8.86 13.94
N TRP A 259 21.38 9.34 12.85
CA TRP A 259 22.83 9.36 12.71
C TRP A 259 23.53 10.55 13.40
N ARG A 260 22.83 11.68 13.64
CA ARG A 260 23.40 12.86 14.34
C ARG A 260 23.48 12.68 15.87
N VAL A 261 22.70 11.78 16.46
CA VAL A 261 22.56 11.66 17.92
C VAL A 261 23.64 10.80 18.60
N ASN A 262 23.67 10.88 19.92
CA ASN A 262 24.54 10.10 20.81
C ASN A 262 23.75 9.13 21.71
N ALA A 263 22.43 9.29 21.80
CA ALA A 263 21.52 8.30 22.40
C ALA A 263 20.10 8.43 21.83
N VAL A 264 19.36 7.33 21.85
CA VAL A 264 17.93 7.27 21.47
C VAL A 264 17.11 6.73 22.65
N LEU A 265 16.13 7.53 23.08
CA LEU A 265 15.28 7.26 24.24
C LEU A 265 13.95 6.65 23.79
N CYS A 266 13.88 5.33 23.73
CA CYS A 266 12.70 4.59 23.29
C CYS A 266 11.74 4.31 24.45
N LYS A 267 10.55 4.90 24.41
CA LYS A 267 9.50 4.68 25.42
C LYS A 267 8.78 3.34 25.31
N THR A 268 8.85 2.69 24.15
CA THR A 268 8.15 1.45 23.81
C THR A 268 9.15 0.36 23.38
N GLN A 269 8.80 -0.91 23.60
CA GLN A 269 9.64 -2.05 23.20
C GLN A 269 9.74 -2.10 21.68
N ILE A 270 8.63 -1.84 20.98
CA ILE A 270 8.60 -1.73 19.51
C ILE A 270 9.54 -0.63 18.98
N CYS A 271 9.76 0.46 19.72
CA CYS A 271 10.79 1.45 19.38
C CYS A 271 12.19 0.87 19.57
N PHE A 272 12.49 0.33 20.76
CA PHE A 272 13.81 -0.21 21.09
C PHE A 272 14.27 -1.27 20.09
N ASP A 273 13.39 -2.24 19.80
CA ASP A 273 13.65 -3.34 18.87
C ASP A 273 13.93 -2.84 17.45
N ARG A 274 13.23 -1.78 17.01
CA ARG A 274 13.34 -1.23 15.66
C ARG A 274 14.54 -0.32 15.49
N VAL A 275 14.79 0.59 16.43
CA VAL A 275 15.96 1.49 16.38
C VAL A 275 17.25 0.68 16.48
N THR A 276 17.29 -0.36 17.32
CA THR A 276 18.45 -1.27 17.42
C THR A 276 18.71 -1.98 16.08
N LYS A 277 17.69 -2.63 15.50
CA LYS A 277 17.79 -3.27 14.18
C LYS A 277 18.09 -2.29 13.05
N TRP A 278 17.68 -1.03 13.18
CA TRP A 278 17.99 0.02 12.21
C TRP A 278 19.47 0.41 12.25
N TYR A 279 20.05 0.61 13.44
CA TYR A 279 21.49 0.82 13.60
C TYR A 279 22.32 -0.41 13.20
N GLU A 280 21.81 -1.63 13.37
CA GLU A 280 22.42 -2.86 12.83
C GLU A 280 22.39 -2.91 11.29
N GLN A 281 21.32 -2.40 10.66
CA GLN A 281 21.09 -2.45 9.22
C GLN A 281 21.80 -1.32 8.45
N GLU A 282 21.73 -0.09 8.94
CA GLU A 282 22.18 1.14 8.25
C GLU A 282 23.43 1.77 8.91
N GLY A 283 23.93 1.15 9.99
CA GLY A 283 25.15 1.56 10.68
C GLY A 283 24.94 2.65 11.74
N ASN A 284 25.83 2.68 12.74
CA ASN A 284 25.78 3.59 13.87
C ASN A 284 27.06 4.48 13.94
N PRO A 285 27.16 5.54 13.10
CA PRO A 285 28.39 6.30 12.91
C PRO A 285 28.84 7.11 14.13
N ARG A 286 27.95 7.34 15.11
CA ARG A 286 28.25 8.01 16.39
C ARG A 286 28.29 7.07 17.59
N ASN A 287 28.13 5.76 17.39
CA ASN A 287 27.97 4.75 18.45
C ASN A 287 26.92 5.17 19.49
N ALA A 288 25.75 5.62 19.01
CA ALA A 288 24.65 6.06 19.85
C ALA A 288 24.04 4.89 20.65
N GLU A 289 23.79 5.11 21.95
CA GLU A 289 23.13 4.11 22.81
C GLU A 289 21.60 4.15 22.64
N VAL A 290 20.97 3.00 22.39
CA VAL A 290 19.50 2.87 22.41
C VAL A 290 19.07 2.45 23.81
N LEU A 291 18.16 3.20 24.42
CA LEU A 291 17.69 2.97 25.81
C LEU A 291 16.19 2.78 25.84
N TYR A 292 15.73 1.64 26.37
CA TYR A 292 14.30 1.40 26.65
C TYR A 292 13.93 1.96 28.01
N THR A 293 13.08 2.99 28.03
CA THR A 293 12.75 3.77 29.25
C THR A 293 11.41 3.40 29.87
N LYS A 294 10.53 2.72 29.12
CA LYS A 294 9.09 2.55 29.39
C LYS A 294 8.32 3.87 29.46
N HIS A 295 6.99 3.74 29.45
CA HIS A 295 6.07 4.87 29.44
C HIS A 295 5.53 5.21 30.84
N THR A 296 5.38 6.51 31.12
CA THR A 296 4.73 7.04 32.33
C THR A 296 4.00 8.34 32.04
N SER A 297 3.10 8.74 32.95
CA SER A 297 2.26 9.94 32.89
C SER A 297 1.89 10.39 34.30
N SER A 298 1.45 11.65 34.44
CA SER A 298 0.81 12.18 35.64
C SER A 298 -0.46 11.39 36.05
N ASP A 299 -0.65 11.21 37.36
CA ASP A 299 -1.91 10.65 37.90
C ASP A 299 -2.95 11.76 38.05
N GLN A 300 -3.69 11.97 36.97
CA GLN A 300 -4.78 12.95 36.89
C GLN A 300 -5.93 12.63 37.86
N ALA A 301 -6.13 11.37 38.25
CA ALA A 301 -7.20 10.97 39.16
C ALA A 301 -6.84 11.23 40.63
N GLN A 302 -5.59 10.98 41.04
CA GLN A 302 -5.07 11.42 42.34
C GLN A 302 -4.96 12.95 42.43
N PHE A 303 -4.52 13.61 41.34
CA PHE A 303 -4.46 15.08 41.28
C PHE A 303 -5.82 15.72 41.52
N ALA A 304 -6.88 15.24 40.85
CA ALA A 304 -8.26 15.65 41.10
C ALA A 304 -8.68 15.43 42.57
N ARG A 305 -8.40 14.25 43.14
CA ARG A 305 -8.74 13.95 44.55
C ARG A 305 -8.01 14.84 45.55
N LYS A 306 -6.74 15.19 45.33
CA LYS A 306 -5.99 16.11 46.19
C LYS A 306 -6.43 17.58 46.03
N ARG A 307 -6.71 18.04 44.81
CA ARG A 307 -7.08 19.45 44.55
C ARG A 307 -8.55 19.77 44.84
N LEU A 308 -9.49 18.89 44.49
CA LEU A 308 -10.93 19.08 44.69
C LEU A 308 -11.43 18.46 46.01
N GLY A 309 -10.62 17.60 46.63
CA GLY A 309 -10.97 16.85 47.84
C GLY A 309 -11.74 15.55 47.54
N GLN A 310 -11.49 14.53 48.36
CA GLN A 310 -12.03 13.18 48.17
C GLN A 310 -13.57 13.13 48.05
N GLY A 311 -14.29 14.03 48.71
CA GLY A 311 -15.75 14.11 48.67
C GLY A 311 -16.34 14.81 47.44
N ALA A 312 -15.51 15.46 46.61
CA ALA A 312 -15.94 16.11 45.37
C ALA A 312 -15.85 15.19 44.14
N ILE A 313 -15.28 13.98 44.30
CA ILE A 313 -15.07 12.96 43.28
C ILE A 313 -15.97 11.76 43.62
N ALA A 314 -16.85 11.37 42.71
CA ALA A 314 -17.67 10.17 42.83
C ALA A 314 -16.82 8.89 42.83
N ALA A 315 -17.30 7.87 43.54
CA ALA A 315 -16.73 6.53 43.43
C ALA A 315 -17.07 5.94 42.05
N LYS A 316 -16.11 5.24 41.44
CA LYS A 316 -16.30 4.58 40.13
C LYS A 316 -17.42 3.53 40.23
N ASP A 317 -18.43 3.65 39.37
CA ASP A 317 -19.52 2.67 39.24
C ASP A 317 -19.19 1.65 38.14
N PHE A 318 -18.85 0.42 38.54
CA PHE A 318 -18.61 -0.69 37.61
C PHE A 318 -19.88 -1.46 37.24
N SER A 319 -21.03 -1.14 37.84
CA SER A 319 -22.33 -1.79 37.58
C SER A 319 -23.15 -1.06 36.50
N ASN A 320 -23.12 0.28 36.50
CA ASN A 320 -23.75 1.10 35.47
C ASN A 320 -22.74 1.46 34.36
N VAL A 321 -22.46 0.48 33.48
CA VAL A 321 -21.45 0.61 32.42
C VAL A 321 -21.67 1.87 31.58
N THR A 322 -20.67 2.76 31.57
CA THR A 322 -20.61 3.97 30.75
C THR A 322 -19.17 4.14 30.27
N PHE A 323 -18.99 4.36 28.97
CA PHE A 323 -17.68 4.41 28.33
C PHE A 323 -17.22 5.86 28.10
N LEU A 324 -16.01 6.18 28.55
CA LEU A 324 -15.35 7.45 28.28
C LEU A 324 -14.33 7.30 27.14
N HIS A 325 -14.31 8.25 26.21
CA HIS A 325 -13.33 8.33 25.13
C HIS A 325 -12.77 9.76 24.99
N THR A 326 -11.47 9.94 25.22
CA THR A 326 -10.80 11.26 25.29
C THR A 326 -9.71 11.40 24.21
N PRO A 327 -10.06 11.47 22.91
CA PRO A 327 -9.08 11.57 21.84
C PRO A 327 -8.28 12.90 21.88
N GLY A 328 -8.92 14.01 22.29
CA GLY A 328 -8.34 15.34 22.22
C GLY A 328 -8.26 15.82 20.77
N THR A 329 -7.06 16.21 20.31
CA THR A 329 -6.80 16.64 18.92
C THR A 329 -6.38 15.49 17.98
N SER A 330 -6.15 14.27 18.47
CA SER A 330 -5.62 13.19 17.64
C SER A 330 -6.70 12.48 16.82
N ILE A 331 -6.47 12.39 15.50
CA ILE A 331 -7.27 11.60 14.55
C ILE A 331 -6.94 10.09 14.58
N TRP A 332 -5.79 9.72 15.16
CA TRP A 332 -5.28 8.34 15.17
C TRP A 332 -5.90 7.45 16.26
N LYS A 333 -6.56 8.06 17.25
CA LYS A 333 -7.20 7.37 18.40
C LYS A 333 -8.55 6.70 18.08
N GLY A 334 -8.82 6.44 16.80
CA GLY A 334 -9.94 5.58 16.37
C GLY A 334 -11.35 6.13 16.57
N THR A 335 -11.51 7.40 16.99
CA THR A 335 -12.81 8.05 17.31
C THR A 335 -13.89 7.75 16.29
N ARG A 336 -13.53 7.76 15.00
CA ARG A 336 -14.45 7.49 13.89
C ARG A 336 -15.04 6.08 13.94
N ALA A 337 -14.23 5.06 14.20
CA ALA A 337 -14.68 3.68 14.30
C ALA A 337 -15.57 3.46 15.54
N VAL A 338 -15.35 4.22 16.63
CA VAL A 338 -16.22 4.19 17.81
C VAL A 338 -17.58 4.81 17.50
N LEU A 339 -17.61 6.01 16.91
CA LEU A 339 -18.89 6.70 16.66
C LEU A 339 -19.70 6.04 15.54
N ASP A 340 -19.09 5.49 14.48
CA ASP A 340 -19.83 4.65 13.51
C ASP A 340 -20.35 3.35 14.16
N CYS A 341 -19.62 2.76 15.13
CA CYS A 341 -20.12 1.61 15.91
C CYS A 341 -21.34 1.99 16.75
N TRP A 342 -21.25 3.07 17.53
CA TRP A 342 -22.33 3.47 18.44
C TRP A 342 -23.58 3.99 17.72
N THR A 343 -23.42 4.73 16.62
CA THR A 343 -24.56 5.25 15.84
C THR A 343 -25.26 4.21 14.97
N SER A 344 -24.58 3.11 14.60
CA SER A 344 -25.16 2.05 13.75
C SER A 344 -26.00 1.03 14.52
N MET A 345 -25.99 1.05 15.85
CA MET A 345 -26.62 0.03 16.69
C MET A 345 -27.49 0.62 17.81
N ALA A 346 -28.39 -0.20 18.33
CA ALA A 346 -29.35 0.16 19.37
C ALA A 346 -29.04 -0.57 20.67
N GLY A 347 -29.19 0.12 21.80
CA GLY A 347 -29.06 -0.49 23.13
C GLY A 347 -27.63 -0.77 23.59
N LEU A 348 -26.62 -0.08 23.04
CA LEU A 348 -25.28 -0.04 23.63
C LEU A 348 -25.27 0.83 24.90
N PRO A 349 -24.35 0.60 25.86
CA PRO A 349 -24.19 1.47 27.01
C PRO A 349 -23.80 2.90 26.59
N PRO A 350 -24.02 3.94 27.43
CA PRO A 350 -23.67 5.31 27.10
C PRO A 350 -22.18 5.49 26.76
N LEU A 351 -21.91 6.38 25.80
CA LEU A 351 -20.57 6.77 25.38
C LEU A 351 -20.41 8.29 25.42
N ASP A 352 -19.45 8.77 26.21
CA ASP A 352 -19.06 10.18 26.30
C ASP A 352 -17.73 10.40 25.55
N VAL A 353 -17.75 11.27 24.53
CA VAL A 353 -16.59 11.56 23.67
C VAL A 353 -16.15 13.01 23.82
N TYR A 354 -14.93 13.23 24.30
CA TYR A 354 -14.33 14.56 24.49
C TYR A 354 -13.26 14.83 23.44
N ILE A 355 -13.58 15.67 22.45
CA ILE A 355 -12.81 15.83 21.22
C ILE A 355 -12.68 17.31 20.81
N ASN A 356 -11.51 17.69 20.30
CA ASN A 356 -11.31 19.02 19.74
C ASN A 356 -12.14 19.20 18.45
N GLU A 357 -12.75 20.37 18.29
CA GLU A 357 -13.66 20.67 17.19
C GLU A 357 -13.02 20.46 15.80
N SER A 358 -11.75 20.80 15.59
CA SER A 358 -11.10 20.60 14.28
C SER A 358 -10.90 19.12 13.95
N ALA A 359 -10.47 18.31 14.92
CA ALA A 359 -10.33 16.87 14.79
C ALA A 359 -11.68 16.17 14.60
N TYR A 360 -12.74 16.65 15.27
CA TYR A 360 -14.10 16.21 15.03
C TYR A 360 -14.53 16.55 13.60
N THR A 361 -14.49 17.81 13.17
CA THR A 361 -14.92 18.23 11.82
C THR A 361 -14.15 17.52 10.70
N TYR A 362 -12.86 17.22 10.90
CA TYR A 362 -12.03 16.46 9.97
C TYR A 362 -12.48 14.99 9.84
N MET A 363 -12.74 14.28 10.96
CA MET A 363 -13.20 12.89 10.94
C MET A 363 -14.70 12.72 10.67
N MET A 364 -15.49 13.73 11.00
CA MET A 364 -16.95 13.69 11.07
C MET A 364 -17.51 14.79 10.15
N PRO A 365 -17.58 14.55 8.82
CA PRO A 365 -18.15 15.52 7.90
C PRO A 365 -19.63 15.81 8.28
N PRO A 366 -20.21 16.95 7.83
CA PRO A 366 -21.53 17.42 8.25
C PRO A 366 -22.69 16.40 8.37
N PRO A 367 -22.88 15.40 7.48
CA PRO A 367 -23.98 14.43 7.64
C PRO A 367 -23.80 13.49 8.83
N PHE A 368 -22.61 13.46 9.46
CA PHE A 368 -22.37 12.67 10.66
C PHE A 368 -23.17 13.18 11.87
N GLN A 369 -23.45 14.49 11.94
CA GLN A 369 -24.36 15.01 12.96
C GLN A 369 -25.77 14.42 12.82
N THR A 370 -26.22 14.17 11.58
CA THR A 370 -27.48 13.47 11.31
C THR A 370 -27.44 12.01 11.78
N LYS A 371 -26.28 11.32 11.75
CA LYS A 371 -26.15 9.98 12.35
C LYS A 371 -26.26 10.03 13.88
N LEU A 372 -25.58 10.99 14.53
CA LEU A 372 -25.65 11.17 15.99
C LEU A 372 -27.07 11.49 16.45
N ASN A 373 -27.75 12.42 15.79
CA ASN A 373 -29.12 12.83 16.11
C ASN A 373 -30.16 11.70 15.93
N HIS A 374 -29.85 10.67 15.14
CA HIS A 374 -30.68 9.47 14.95
C HIS A 374 -30.11 8.21 15.64
N SER A 375 -29.09 8.37 16.48
CA SER A 375 -28.47 7.25 17.19
C SER A 375 -29.49 6.54 18.09
N ARG A 376 -29.45 5.20 18.08
CA ARG A 376 -30.29 4.36 18.95
C ARG A 376 -29.57 3.85 20.19
N SER A 377 -28.33 4.28 20.38
CA SER A 377 -27.56 4.12 21.61
C SER A 377 -27.14 5.51 22.12
N PRO A 378 -27.01 5.74 23.44
CA PRO A 378 -26.69 7.07 23.97
C PRO A 378 -25.25 7.44 23.60
N VAL A 379 -25.08 8.60 22.96
CA VAL A 379 -23.78 9.14 22.55
C VAL A 379 -23.76 10.63 22.82
N ASN A 380 -22.86 11.06 23.69
CA ASN A 380 -22.62 12.47 23.98
C ASN A 380 -21.27 12.85 23.35
N VAL A 381 -21.26 13.89 22.51
CA VAL A 381 -20.03 14.41 21.91
C VAL A 381 -19.81 15.83 22.39
N HIS A 382 -18.72 16.02 23.15
CA HIS A 382 -18.31 17.28 23.73
C HIS A 382 -17.21 17.87 22.86
N LEU A 383 -17.52 18.99 22.21
CA LEU A 383 -16.61 19.68 21.29
C LEU A 383 -15.81 20.78 22.01
N GLY A 384 -14.51 20.83 21.75
CA GLY A 384 -13.61 21.88 22.25
C GLY A 384 -12.57 21.35 23.23
N MET A 385 -12.09 22.20 24.14
CA MET A 385 -11.26 21.81 25.27
C MET A 385 -12.02 22.02 26.58
N VAL A 386 -12.07 20.98 27.40
CA VAL A 386 -12.65 20.99 28.76
C VAL A 386 -11.70 21.73 29.70
N GLU A 387 -12.24 22.36 30.75
CA GLU A 387 -11.43 22.92 31.83
C GLU A 387 -10.63 21.80 32.54
N ARG A 388 -9.43 22.07 33.03
CA ARG A 388 -8.52 21.04 33.57
C ARG A 388 -9.08 20.38 34.83
N SER A 389 -9.64 21.13 35.78
CA SER A 389 -10.23 20.52 37.00
C SER A 389 -11.46 19.66 36.68
N GLU A 390 -12.24 20.05 35.68
CA GLU A 390 -13.36 19.25 35.15
C GLU A 390 -12.87 17.98 34.42
N PHE A 391 -11.91 18.08 33.51
CA PHE A 391 -11.35 16.93 32.79
C PHE A 391 -10.69 15.90 33.72
N THR A 392 -9.95 16.36 34.72
CA THR A 392 -9.29 15.50 35.70
C THR A 392 -10.30 14.84 36.64
N LYS A 393 -11.38 15.54 37.00
CA LYS A 393 -12.54 14.96 37.69
C LYS A 393 -13.22 13.87 36.86
N ILE A 394 -13.57 14.13 35.60
CA ILE A 394 -14.17 13.15 34.68
C ILE A 394 -13.29 11.89 34.58
N THR A 395 -11.98 12.06 34.45
CA THR A 395 -10.99 10.97 34.45
C THR A 395 -10.97 10.19 35.79
N ALA A 396 -11.13 10.87 36.92
CA ALA A 396 -11.18 10.25 38.24
C ALA A 396 -12.45 9.43 38.47
N GLU A 397 -13.59 9.83 37.89
CA GLU A 397 -14.91 9.22 38.08
C GLU A 397 -15.22 8.07 37.09
N ALA A 398 -14.72 8.13 35.85
CA ALA A 398 -15.07 7.16 34.80
C ALA A 398 -14.58 5.72 35.08
N ALA A 399 -15.47 4.73 34.95
CA ALA A 399 -15.16 3.33 35.24
C ALA A 399 -14.64 2.51 34.03
N PHE A 400 -15.01 2.90 32.81
CA PHE A 400 -14.62 2.21 31.57
C PHE A 400 -14.09 3.21 30.53
N PHE A 401 -12.95 2.91 29.92
CA PHE A 401 -12.31 3.73 28.88
C PHE A 401 -12.25 3.00 27.55
N MET A 402 -12.62 3.71 26.48
CA MET A 402 -12.40 3.30 25.10
C MET A 402 -11.12 3.97 24.60
N CYS A 403 -10.07 3.18 24.37
CA CYS A 403 -8.78 3.65 23.86
C CYS A 403 -8.35 2.94 22.56
N PRO A 404 -9.10 3.07 21.46
CA PRO A 404 -8.85 2.34 20.22
C PRO A 404 -7.84 3.07 19.33
N SER A 405 -6.57 3.12 19.73
CA SER A 405 -5.53 3.74 18.90
C SER A 405 -5.11 2.86 17.72
N ARG A 406 -4.89 3.50 16.56
CA ARG A 406 -4.34 2.90 15.33
C ARG A 406 -2.83 2.72 15.44
N SER A 407 -2.19 3.86 15.67
CA SER A 407 -0.82 4.07 16.07
C SER A 407 -0.81 5.01 17.28
N GLU A 408 0.21 4.92 18.12
CA GLU A 408 0.28 5.68 19.38
C GLU A 408 1.72 5.72 19.91
N GLY A 409 2.59 6.60 19.39
CA GLY A 409 3.96 6.72 19.89
C GLY A 409 4.06 7.16 21.35
N TYR A 410 2.99 7.80 21.86
CA TYR A 410 2.94 8.36 23.20
C TYR A 410 2.12 7.55 24.21
N GLY A 411 0.79 7.42 24.08
CA GLY A 411 0.01 6.50 24.92
C GLY A 411 -0.52 7.08 26.23
N HIS A 412 -0.28 8.37 26.51
CA HIS A 412 -0.62 8.98 27.80
C HIS A 412 -2.09 8.79 28.21
N TYR A 413 -3.05 8.82 27.28
CA TYR A 413 -4.47 8.66 27.63
C TYR A 413 -4.85 7.23 28.03
N ILE A 414 -4.16 6.20 27.51
CA ILE A 414 -4.24 4.82 28.01
C ILE A 414 -3.64 4.77 29.42
N ASN A 415 -2.50 5.43 29.63
CA ASN A 415 -1.79 5.39 30.89
C ASN A 415 -2.46 6.19 32.03
N GLN A 416 -3.12 7.30 31.70
CA GLN A 416 -3.99 8.06 32.61
C GLN A 416 -5.24 7.23 32.98
N ALA A 417 -5.81 6.47 32.04
CA ALA A 417 -6.87 5.52 32.36
C ALA A 417 -6.38 4.40 33.31
N ARG A 418 -5.16 3.87 33.11
CA ARG A 418 -4.50 2.89 34.01
C ARG A 418 -4.34 3.47 35.42
N ALA A 419 -3.76 4.67 35.53
CA ALA A 419 -3.58 5.38 36.80
C ALA A 419 -4.92 5.66 37.51
N SER A 420 -5.99 5.95 36.77
CA SER A 420 -7.31 6.15 37.35
C SER A 420 -7.89 4.91 38.05
N GLY A 421 -7.44 3.71 37.67
CA GLY A 421 -8.00 2.43 38.14
C GLY A 421 -9.27 2.01 37.39
N ALA A 422 -9.32 2.19 36.07
CA ALA A 422 -10.49 1.90 35.22
C ALA A 422 -10.27 0.69 34.29
N VAL A 423 -11.37 0.11 33.78
CA VAL A 423 -11.33 -0.97 32.77
C VAL A 423 -11.08 -0.36 31.38
N ILE A 424 -10.06 -0.82 30.67
CA ILE A 424 -9.64 -0.25 29.38
C ILE A 424 -9.94 -1.23 28.24
N VAL A 425 -10.57 -0.73 27.17
CA VAL A 425 -10.76 -1.45 25.91
C VAL A 425 -9.84 -0.82 24.86
N THR A 426 -8.87 -1.57 24.34
CA THR A 426 -7.85 -1.08 23.40
C THR A 426 -7.48 -2.12 22.35
N THR A 427 -6.62 -1.77 21.41
CA THR A 427 -6.23 -2.60 20.26
C THR A 427 -5.19 -3.66 20.62
N ASP A 428 -5.33 -4.85 20.04
CA ASP A 428 -4.27 -5.85 19.99
C ASP A 428 -3.29 -5.50 18.86
N ALA A 429 -2.48 -4.48 19.14
CA ALA A 429 -1.36 -4.01 18.35
C ALA A 429 -0.38 -3.27 19.28
N ALA A 430 0.90 -3.19 18.90
CA ALA A 430 1.88 -2.45 19.68
C ALA A 430 1.79 -0.94 19.37
N PRO A 431 2.01 -0.05 20.36
CA PRO A 431 2.35 -0.34 21.75
C PRO A 431 1.14 -0.50 22.70
N MET A 432 -0.10 -0.49 22.20
CA MET A 432 -1.31 -0.62 23.03
C MET A 432 -1.31 -1.91 23.85
N ASN A 433 -0.90 -3.04 23.25
CA ASN A 433 -0.72 -4.32 23.93
C ASN A 433 0.61 -4.45 24.72
N GLU A 434 1.53 -3.48 24.64
CA GLU A 434 2.63 -3.35 25.62
C GLU A 434 2.14 -2.75 26.95
N LEU A 435 1.17 -1.82 26.88
CA LEU A 435 0.57 -1.17 28.06
C LEU A 435 -0.49 -2.06 28.74
N ILE A 436 -1.24 -2.83 27.94
CA ILE A 436 -2.30 -3.76 28.36
C ILE A 436 -1.91 -5.18 27.94
N ALA A 437 -0.96 -5.79 28.66
CA ALA A 437 -0.32 -7.05 28.27
C ALA A 437 -1.18 -8.32 28.45
N SER A 438 -2.35 -8.23 29.10
CA SER A 438 -3.24 -9.39 29.32
C SER A 438 -4.71 -9.02 29.47
N ARG A 439 -5.58 -10.04 29.34
CA ARG A 439 -7.04 -9.94 29.57
C ARG A 439 -7.45 -9.67 31.03
N GLU A 440 -6.47 -9.61 31.94
CA GLU A 440 -6.66 -9.23 33.35
C GLU A 440 -6.40 -7.73 33.58
N MET A 441 -5.67 -7.07 32.67
CA MET A 441 -5.38 -5.63 32.70
C MET A 441 -6.37 -4.80 31.87
N GLY A 442 -7.09 -5.44 30.93
CA GLY A 442 -8.05 -4.78 30.05
C GLY A 442 -8.61 -5.73 28.98
N VAL A 443 -9.19 -5.15 27.93
CA VAL A 443 -9.78 -5.88 26.79
C VAL A 443 -9.02 -5.51 25.52
N LEU A 444 -8.32 -6.49 24.94
CA LEU A 444 -7.61 -6.36 23.67
C LEU A 444 -8.50 -6.78 22.49
N VAL A 445 -8.68 -5.86 21.53
CA VAL A 445 -9.50 -6.07 20.33
C VAL A 445 -8.61 -6.37 19.13
N GLN A 446 -8.85 -7.51 18.47
CA GLN A 446 -8.08 -7.97 17.32
C GLN A 446 -8.07 -6.95 16.16
N THR A 447 -6.89 -6.72 15.59
CA THR A 447 -6.65 -5.73 14.53
C THR A 447 -6.20 -6.36 13.21
N ARG A 448 -6.14 -5.54 12.16
CA ARG A 448 -5.48 -5.79 10.88
C ARG A 448 -4.37 -4.76 10.70
N HIS A 449 -3.15 -5.24 10.50
CA HIS A 449 -1.98 -4.40 10.24
C HIS A 449 -2.09 -3.63 8.90
N GLN A 450 -1.68 -2.35 8.87
CA GLN A 450 -1.58 -1.52 7.66
C GLN A 450 -0.16 -0.94 7.49
N GLN A 451 0.41 -1.08 6.28
CA GLN A 451 1.79 -0.67 5.98
C GLN A 451 1.86 0.74 5.41
N ASP A 452 2.02 1.75 6.27
CA ASP A 452 2.43 3.09 5.81
C ASP A 452 3.88 3.05 5.31
N ASP A 453 4.08 3.43 4.04
CA ASP A 453 5.39 3.41 3.37
C ASP A 453 6.24 4.68 3.57
N ARG A 454 5.79 5.57 4.46
CA ARG A 454 6.46 6.82 4.83
C ARG A 454 7.03 6.79 6.26
N MET A 455 6.72 5.76 7.05
CA MET A 455 7.31 5.56 8.37
C MET A 455 8.69 4.92 8.25
N LEU A 456 9.79 5.65 8.55
CA LEU A 456 11.18 5.18 8.41
C LEU A 456 11.40 3.79 9.04
N LEU A 457 10.83 3.57 10.22
CA LEU A 457 10.97 2.32 11.00
C LEU A 457 9.79 1.36 10.81
N GLY A 458 8.85 1.66 9.90
CA GLY A 458 7.59 0.93 9.72
C GLY A 458 7.73 -0.47 9.09
N GLY A 459 8.85 -0.76 8.41
CA GLY A 459 9.09 -2.02 7.69
C GLY A 459 8.79 -1.99 6.19
N ASN A 460 8.16 -0.92 5.70
CA ASN A 460 7.76 -0.73 4.29
C ASN A 460 8.22 0.62 3.70
N PHE A 461 9.17 1.30 4.35
CA PHE A 461 9.59 2.66 3.96
C PHE A 461 10.15 2.69 2.53
N LYS A 462 9.64 3.62 1.70
CA LYS A 462 10.06 3.79 0.30
C LYS A 462 11.34 4.61 0.11
N GLY A 463 11.70 5.45 1.09
CA GLY A 463 12.93 6.25 1.03
C GLY A 463 14.20 5.41 1.27
N GLU A 464 15.36 6.06 1.13
CA GLU A 464 16.62 5.42 1.48
C GLU A 464 16.75 5.17 3.00
N HIS A 465 17.56 4.18 3.36
CA HIS A 465 17.86 3.83 4.76
C HIS A 465 16.64 3.55 5.66
N GLY A 466 15.50 3.12 5.12
CA GLY A 466 14.37 2.63 5.93
C GLY A 466 14.62 1.26 6.56
N LEU A 467 14.04 0.99 7.74
CA LEU A 467 14.10 -0.34 8.37
C LEU A 467 13.33 -1.37 7.55
N LYS A 468 13.95 -2.54 7.32
CA LYS A 468 13.41 -3.63 6.49
C LYS A 468 13.16 -4.88 7.34
N ASN A 469 12.46 -5.85 6.76
CA ASN A 469 12.23 -7.18 7.34
C ASN A 469 11.63 -7.19 8.77
N VAL A 470 10.86 -6.16 9.12
CA VAL A 470 10.10 -6.07 10.38
C VAL A 470 8.60 -6.09 10.10
N ASN A 471 7.85 -6.62 11.07
CA ASN A 471 6.39 -6.55 11.05
C ASN A 471 5.90 -5.09 11.14
N VAL A 472 4.61 -4.89 10.97
CA VAL A 472 3.97 -3.58 10.81
C VAL A 472 3.82 -2.82 12.13
N VAL A 473 3.73 -1.48 12.09
CA VAL A 473 3.40 -0.63 13.26
C VAL A 473 1.91 -0.28 13.31
N ASP A 474 1.34 0.26 12.23
CA ASP A 474 -0.02 0.76 12.21
C ASP A 474 -1.09 -0.36 12.11
N SER A 475 -2.28 -0.09 12.64
CA SER A 475 -3.37 -1.05 12.80
C SER A 475 -4.74 -0.47 12.50
N THR A 476 -5.66 -1.32 12.02
CA THR A 476 -7.05 -0.98 11.71
C THR A 476 -8.01 -2.10 12.11
N TRP A 477 -9.28 -1.76 12.33
CA TRP A 477 -10.33 -2.68 12.76
C TRP A 477 -11.69 -2.17 12.29
N SER A 478 -12.72 -3.00 12.44
CA SER A 478 -14.11 -2.57 12.25
C SER A 478 -14.76 -2.23 13.60
N GLY A 479 -15.74 -1.33 13.63
CA GLY A 479 -16.55 -1.08 14.84
C GLY A 479 -17.15 -2.37 15.41
N PHE A 480 -17.56 -3.29 14.54
CA PHE A 480 -18.05 -4.63 14.90
C PHE A 480 -17.03 -5.50 15.64
N SER A 481 -15.72 -5.28 15.44
CA SER A 481 -14.67 -5.97 16.20
C SER A 481 -14.65 -5.53 17.67
N TYR A 482 -14.85 -4.24 17.92
CA TYR A 482 -15.03 -3.70 19.28
C TYR A 482 -16.37 -4.14 19.89
N LEU A 483 -17.46 -4.09 19.13
CA LEU A 483 -18.76 -4.61 19.57
C LEU A 483 -18.66 -6.05 20.06
N ALA A 484 -18.02 -6.94 19.28
CA ALA A 484 -17.90 -8.35 19.63
C ALA A 484 -17.17 -8.53 20.97
N ALA A 485 -16.04 -7.85 21.17
CA ALA A 485 -15.29 -7.90 22.42
C ALA A 485 -16.03 -7.30 23.63
N VAL A 486 -16.79 -6.21 23.41
CA VAL A 486 -17.61 -5.57 24.45
C VAL A 486 -18.80 -6.45 24.83
N MET A 487 -19.52 -7.02 23.85
CA MET A 487 -20.68 -7.88 24.10
C MET A 487 -20.31 -9.24 24.70
N ASP A 488 -19.19 -9.84 24.29
CA ASP A 488 -18.68 -11.09 24.87
C ASP A 488 -18.33 -10.92 26.37
N LYS A 489 -17.81 -9.74 26.75
CA LYS A 489 -17.61 -9.36 28.16
C LYS A 489 -18.92 -9.06 28.91
N LEU A 490 -19.80 -8.22 28.36
CA LEU A 490 -21.05 -7.82 29.04
C LEU A 490 -22.03 -9.00 29.23
N SER A 491 -22.11 -9.90 28.25
CA SER A 491 -23.00 -11.08 28.34
C SER A 491 -22.49 -12.19 29.28
N ALA A 492 -21.28 -12.06 29.84
CA ALA A 492 -20.78 -12.95 30.87
C ALA A 492 -21.32 -12.64 32.29
N GLU A 493 -21.93 -11.47 32.51
CA GLU A 493 -22.24 -10.96 33.87
C GLU A 493 -23.74 -10.87 34.23
N GLU A 494 -24.68 -11.38 33.41
CA GLU A 494 -26.12 -11.45 33.77
C GLU A 494 -26.59 -12.86 34.25
N PRO A 495 -26.47 -13.18 35.55
CA PRO A 495 -27.15 -14.33 36.13
C PRO A 495 -28.63 -14.02 36.45
N SER A 496 -29.52 -14.52 35.59
CA SER A 496 -30.90 -14.93 35.92
C SER A 496 -31.97 -13.86 36.22
N ARG A 497 -32.69 -13.41 35.17
CA ARG A 497 -34.18 -13.30 35.19
C ARG A 497 -34.78 -13.25 33.77
N GLY A 498 -36.07 -13.55 33.64
CA GLY A 498 -36.87 -13.15 32.46
C GLY A 498 -36.84 -14.02 31.19
N ARG A 499 -36.34 -15.27 31.21
CA ARG A 499 -36.16 -16.16 30.03
C ARG A 499 -37.45 -16.66 29.31
N ARG A 500 -38.57 -15.91 29.36
CA ARG A 500 -39.87 -16.29 28.76
C ARG A 500 -40.53 -15.25 27.81
N SER A 501 -40.10 -13.99 27.76
CA SER A 501 -40.70 -13.00 26.85
C SER A 501 -39.98 -12.86 25.49
N TRP A 502 -38.67 -13.11 25.46
CA TRP A 502 -37.83 -12.85 24.27
C TRP A 502 -38.07 -13.80 23.08
N ALA A 503 -38.62 -14.99 23.31
CA ALA A 503 -38.89 -15.97 22.24
C ALA A 503 -39.93 -15.50 21.20
N LEU A 504 -40.82 -14.57 21.57
CA LEU A 504 -41.80 -13.97 20.65
C LEU A 504 -41.21 -12.82 19.83
N LEU A 505 -40.22 -12.10 20.36
CA LEU A 505 -39.52 -11.03 19.64
C LEU A 505 -38.52 -11.56 18.60
N LEU A 506 -38.04 -12.80 18.74
CA LEU A 506 -37.13 -13.44 17.77
C LEU A 506 -37.82 -14.02 16.52
N LEU A 507 -39.16 -14.04 16.46
CA LEU A 507 -39.90 -14.51 15.29
C LEU A 507 -40.21 -13.41 14.26
N VAL A 508 -40.13 -12.12 14.64
CA VAL A 508 -40.30 -10.99 13.72
C VAL A 508 -39.06 -10.75 12.83
N PRO A 509 -37.81 -10.81 13.35
CA PRO A 509 -36.60 -10.64 12.53
C PRO A 509 -36.47 -11.65 11.40
N LEU A 510 -36.90 -12.91 11.59
CA LEU A 510 -36.76 -13.95 10.55
C LEU A 510 -37.58 -13.69 9.28
N VAL A 511 -38.60 -12.81 9.33
CA VAL A 511 -39.29 -12.31 8.13
C VAL A 511 -38.61 -11.04 7.60
N GLY A 512 -38.08 -10.18 8.48
CA GLY A 512 -37.32 -8.98 8.10
C GLY A 512 -35.97 -9.27 7.42
N VAL A 513 -35.27 -10.33 7.82
CA VAL A 513 -34.01 -10.79 7.21
C VAL A 513 -34.21 -11.18 5.73
N GLY A 514 -35.41 -11.61 5.33
CA GLY A 514 -35.76 -11.87 3.93
C GLY A 514 -35.94 -10.62 3.06
N LEU A 515 -36.02 -9.42 3.64
CA LEU A 515 -36.02 -8.13 2.92
C LEU A 515 -34.71 -7.34 3.07
N PHE A 516 -34.04 -7.45 4.23
CA PHE A 516 -32.82 -6.67 4.48
C PHE A 516 -31.62 -7.11 3.64
N THR A 517 -31.65 -8.31 3.06
CA THR A 517 -30.63 -8.80 2.10
C THR A 517 -30.66 -8.14 0.72
N LEU A 518 -31.50 -7.12 0.49
CA LEU A 518 -31.57 -6.39 -0.78
C LEU A 518 -31.13 -4.91 -0.73
N ILE A 519 -30.96 -4.31 0.45
CA ILE A 519 -30.60 -2.88 0.59
C ILE A 519 -29.53 -2.69 1.69
N VAL A 520 -28.38 -3.31 1.47
CA VAL A 520 -27.09 -2.85 2.02
C VAL A 520 -26.09 -2.94 0.87
N GLU A 521 -26.05 -1.90 0.03
CA GLU A 521 -25.02 -1.82 -1.00
C GLU A 521 -23.65 -1.63 -0.33
N THR A 522 -22.75 -2.54 -0.69
CA THR A 522 -21.34 -2.55 -0.33
C THR A 522 -20.69 -1.22 -0.72
N THR A 523 -20.31 -0.42 0.28
CA THR A 523 -19.67 0.89 0.04
C THR A 523 -18.18 0.69 -0.27
N TYR A 524 -17.90 0.44 -1.54
CA TYR A 524 -16.56 0.16 -2.06
C TYR A 524 -15.67 1.42 -2.07
N PHE A 525 -14.86 1.60 -1.03
CA PHE A 525 -13.83 2.64 -0.97
C PHE A 525 -12.42 2.06 -1.21
N LEU A 526 -11.61 2.82 -1.96
CA LEU A 526 -10.18 2.60 -2.11
C LEU A 526 -9.43 2.98 -0.83
N SER A 527 -8.33 2.27 -0.52
CA SER A 527 -7.45 2.70 0.56
C SER A 527 -6.63 3.95 0.16
N PRO A 528 -6.13 4.75 1.14
CA PRO A 528 -5.25 5.88 0.85
C PRO A 528 -4.00 5.49 0.05
N ASP A 529 -3.45 4.29 0.30
CA ASP A 529 -2.25 3.77 -0.37
C ASP A 529 -2.52 3.36 -1.83
N GLU A 530 -3.76 2.97 -2.14
CA GLU A 530 -4.23 2.68 -3.50
C GLU A 530 -4.57 3.97 -4.27
N ALA A 531 -5.23 4.93 -3.62
CA ALA A 531 -5.68 6.19 -4.21
C ALA A 531 -4.52 7.13 -4.62
N VAL A 532 -4.77 7.99 -5.60
CA VAL A 532 -3.98 9.21 -5.83
C VAL A 532 -4.67 10.34 -5.07
N ALA A 533 -3.90 11.24 -4.45
CA ALA A 533 -4.44 12.28 -3.59
C ALA A 533 -5.42 13.22 -4.34
N ASP A 534 -6.51 13.62 -3.66
CA ASP A 534 -7.53 14.53 -4.19
C ASP A 534 -6.92 15.81 -4.77
N GLU A 535 -5.98 16.44 -4.07
CA GLU A 535 -5.32 17.68 -4.55
C GLU A 535 -4.54 17.44 -5.86
N ASP A 536 -3.93 16.27 -6.02
CA ASP A 536 -3.12 15.94 -7.18
C ASP A 536 -3.98 15.58 -8.41
N LEU A 537 -5.13 14.94 -8.21
CA LEU A 537 -6.12 14.71 -9.27
C LEU A 537 -6.91 15.98 -9.62
N LEU A 538 -7.18 16.85 -8.64
CA LEU A 538 -7.78 18.16 -8.87
C LEU A 538 -6.82 19.07 -9.66
N HIS A 539 -5.52 19.02 -9.40
CA HIS A 539 -4.50 19.78 -10.14
C HIS A 539 -4.57 19.53 -11.65
N LEU A 540 -4.58 18.26 -12.09
CA LEU A 540 -4.75 17.92 -13.51
C LEU A 540 -6.07 18.47 -14.08
N SER A 541 -7.12 18.51 -13.25
CA SER A 541 -8.45 19.00 -13.60
C SER A 541 -8.53 20.53 -13.73
N LEU A 542 -7.68 21.26 -13.00
CA LEU A 542 -7.53 22.72 -13.08
C LEU A 542 -6.72 23.15 -14.31
N LEU A 543 -5.58 22.52 -14.58
CA LEU A 543 -4.80 22.77 -15.80
C LEU A 543 -5.65 22.49 -17.06
N HIS A 544 -6.37 21.36 -17.08
CA HIS A 544 -7.25 20.99 -18.19
C HIS A 544 -8.43 21.98 -18.35
N GLU A 545 -8.93 22.61 -17.29
CA GLU A 545 -9.93 23.66 -17.43
C GLU A 545 -9.38 24.88 -18.16
N VAL A 546 -8.25 25.44 -17.70
CA VAL A 546 -7.67 26.65 -18.29
C VAL A 546 -7.24 26.43 -19.74
N CYS A 547 -6.73 25.24 -20.08
CA CYS A 547 -6.35 24.94 -21.46
C CYS A 547 -7.53 25.08 -22.45
N ILE A 548 -8.76 24.79 -22.00
CA ILE A 548 -9.97 24.97 -22.81
C ILE A 548 -10.47 26.43 -22.75
N THR A 549 -10.43 27.08 -21.59
CA THR A 549 -11.06 28.40 -21.41
C THR A 549 -10.19 29.59 -21.83
N ASP A 550 -8.87 29.48 -21.71
CA ASP A 550 -7.92 30.49 -22.20
C ASP A 550 -6.90 29.85 -23.14
N THR A 551 -7.25 29.84 -24.43
CA THR A 551 -6.44 29.31 -25.52
C THR A 551 -5.30 30.25 -25.95
N ASN A 552 -5.08 31.35 -25.24
CA ASN A 552 -3.98 32.30 -25.45
C ASN A 552 -3.01 32.38 -24.26
N ALA A 553 -3.36 31.86 -23.08
CA ALA A 553 -2.41 31.69 -22.00
C ALA A 553 -1.36 30.62 -22.34
N SER A 554 -0.15 30.79 -21.80
CA SER A 554 0.80 29.70 -21.58
C SER A 554 0.67 29.23 -20.13
N LEU A 555 0.53 27.93 -19.95
CA LEU A 555 0.15 27.29 -18.68
C LEU A 555 1.36 26.54 -18.10
N PRO A 556 2.07 27.08 -17.11
CA PRO A 556 3.11 26.35 -16.41
C PRO A 556 2.51 25.45 -15.32
N TRP A 557 3.18 24.33 -15.01
CA TRP A 557 2.67 23.29 -14.12
C TRP A 557 2.32 23.76 -12.70
N GLN A 558 2.84 24.91 -12.24
CA GLN A 558 2.51 25.43 -10.92
C GLN A 558 1.04 25.90 -10.81
N PHE A 559 0.34 26.15 -11.92
CA PHE A 559 -1.04 26.64 -11.91
C PHE A 559 -2.01 25.60 -11.30
N GLY A 560 -2.60 25.93 -10.14
CA GLY A 560 -3.50 25.01 -9.44
C GLY A 560 -2.84 23.75 -8.90
N SER A 561 -1.51 23.73 -8.75
CA SER A 561 -0.77 22.66 -8.03
C SER A 561 -1.20 22.53 -6.56
N PRO A 562 -0.89 21.43 -5.86
CA PRO A 562 -1.10 21.32 -4.41
C PRO A 562 -0.55 22.54 -3.65
N GLY A 563 -1.27 23.00 -2.63
CA GLY A 563 -1.05 24.30 -1.97
C GLY A 563 -1.52 25.55 -2.73
N ASN A 564 -1.65 25.50 -4.07
CA ASN A 564 -2.18 26.58 -4.90
C ASN A 564 -3.69 26.43 -5.23
N GLN A 565 -4.42 25.70 -4.39
CA GLN A 565 -5.84 25.38 -4.57
C GLN A 565 -6.69 26.12 -3.53
N ALA A 566 -7.84 26.65 -3.97
CA ALA A 566 -8.79 27.36 -3.13
C ALA A 566 -10.03 26.51 -2.82
N VAL A 567 -10.69 26.86 -1.71
CA VAL A 567 -12.01 26.35 -1.32
C VAL A 567 -12.99 26.57 -2.47
N GLY A 568 -13.68 25.51 -2.91
CA GLY A 568 -14.51 25.52 -4.13
C GLY A 568 -13.82 24.96 -5.38
N GLY A 569 -12.63 24.36 -5.25
CA GLY A 569 -11.99 23.61 -6.33
C GLY A 569 -11.49 24.50 -7.47
N THR A 570 -10.94 25.67 -7.15
CA THR A 570 -10.35 26.63 -8.08
C THR A 570 -8.85 26.79 -7.81
N ALA A 571 -8.08 27.28 -8.78
CA ALA A 571 -6.70 27.70 -8.53
C ALA A 571 -6.68 29.08 -7.86
N ASN A 572 -5.79 29.30 -6.90
CA ASN A 572 -5.62 30.60 -6.22
C ASN A 572 -4.48 31.45 -6.81
N ASN A 573 -3.73 30.92 -7.79
CA ASN A 573 -2.46 31.47 -8.25
C ASN A 573 -2.43 31.89 -9.74
N SER A 574 -3.52 32.44 -10.27
CA SER A 574 -3.64 32.80 -11.70
C SER A 574 -2.54 33.72 -12.25
N GLN A 575 -1.82 34.46 -11.39
CA GLN A 575 -0.65 35.26 -11.76
C GLN A 575 0.54 34.46 -12.33
N VAL A 576 0.56 33.12 -12.20
CA VAL A 576 1.60 32.28 -12.84
C VAL A 576 1.35 32.04 -14.33
N LEU A 577 0.12 32.29 -14.82
CA LEU A 577 -0.18 32.22 -16.25
C LEU A 577 0.61 33.30 -17.02
N MET A 578 0.91 33.00 -18.28
CA MET A 578 1.71 33.87 -19.15
C MET A 578 0.89 34.31 -20.36
N HIS A 579 0.72 35.63 -20.52
CA HIS A 579 0.03 36.25 -21.64
C HIS A 579 0.98 37.16 -22.42
N LYS A 580 0.70 37.36 -23.72
CA LYS A 580 1.57 38.08 -24.67
C LYS A 580 1.95 39.51 -24.29
N ASN A 581 1.19 40.14 -23.38
CA ASN A 581 1.36 41.52 -22.95
C ASN A 581 1.98 41.65 -21.54
N ASP A 582 2.38 40.55 -20.90
CA ASP A 582 2.92 40.56 -19.54
C ASP A 582 4.29 41.26 -19.48
N LYS A 583 4.47 42.16 -18.51
CA LYS A 583 5.70 42.96 -18.37
C LYS A 583 6.93 42.14 -17.97
N ASP A 584 6.72 40.98 -17.35
CA ASP A 584 7.74 40.05 -16.88
C ASP A 584 7.91 38.82 -17.80
N LEU A 585 7.22 38.78 -18.94
CA LEU A 585 7.18 37.63 -19.86
C LEU A 585 8.57 37.13 -20.27
N LEU A 586 9.50 38.03 -20.60
CA LEU A 586 10.88 37.67 -20.95
C LEU A 586 11.63 37.01 -19.78
N GLN A 587 11.33 37.39 -18.53
CA GLN A 587 11.94 36.78 -17.34
C GLN A 587 11.33 35.39 -17.07
N LYS A 588 10.01 35.25 -17.21
CA LYS A 588 9.32 33.94 -17.09
C LYS A 588 9.78 32.96 -18.19
N LEU A 589 9.89 33.40 -19.45
CA LEU A 589 10.27 32.52 -20.57
C LEU A 589 11.70 31.97 -20.47
N ARG A 590 12.65 32.75 -19.93
CA ARG A 590 14.04 32.31 -19.65
C ARG A 590 14.13 31.11 -18.71
N GLN A 591 13.10 30.84 -17.90
CA GLN A 591 13.04 29.67 -17.02
C GLN A 591 12.67 28.44 -17.87
N CYS A 592 13.65 27.88 -18.57
CA CYS A 592 13.45 26.76 -19.47
C CYS A 592 13.32 25.44 -18.69
N PRO A 593 12.22 24.68 -18.82
CA PRO A 593 12.06 23.36 -18.21
C PRO A 593 12.94 22.30 -18.88
N THR A 594 12.90 21.08 -18.32
CA THR A 594 13.52 19.85 -18.87
C THR A 594 12.96 19.46 -20.24
N VAL A 595 11.70 19.82 -20.52
CA VAL A 595 10.97 19.67 -21.78
C VAL A 595 9.84 20.70 -21.79
N ASP A 596 9.52 21.28 -22.94
CA ASP A 596 8.39 22.18 -23.16
C ASP A 596 7.27 21.47 -23.95
N VAL A 597 5.99 21.62 -23.59
CA VAL A 597 4.86 20.98 -24.32
C VAL A 597 4.25 21.98 -25.28
N PHE A 598 4.11 21.63 -26.57
CA PHE A 598 3.51 22.51 -27.58
C PHE A 598 2.06 22.14 -27.90
N LEU A 599 1.18 23.15 -27.96
CA LEU A 599 -0.19 23.00 -28.43
C LEU A 599 -0.61 24.25 -29.22
N PRO A 600 -0.88 24.17 -30.53
CA PRO A 600 -1.30 25.33 -31.31
C PRO A 600 -2.78 25.67 -31.06
N HIS A 601 -3.10 26.97 -31.07
CA HIS A 601 -4.39 27.55 -30.69
C HIS A 601 -5.63 26.86 -31.29
N ASN A 602 -5.52 26.36 -32.53
CA ASN A 602 -6.61 25.70 -33.26
C ASN A 602 -6.94 24.26 -32.80
N VAL A 603 -6.18 23.67 -31.88
CA VAL A 603 -6.42 22.30 -31.36
C VAL A 603 -6.67 22.23 -29.84
N HIS A 604 -6.90 23.37 -29.19
CA HIS A 604 -7.38 23.44 -27.80
C HIS A 604 -8.82 22.86 -27.69
N THR A 605 -8.89 21.53 -27.65
CA THR A 605 -10.12 20.74 -27.54
C THR A 605 -9.98 19.82 -26.32
N ASN A 606 -11.10 19.33 -25.80
CA ASN A 606 -11.10 18.54 -24.55
C ASN A 606 -10.14 17.33 -24.56
N GLY A 607 -9.90 16.67 -25.71
CA GLY A 607 -8.93 15.58 -25.78
C GLY A 607 -7.48 16.08 -25.74
N TYR A 608 -7.07 16.86 -26.74
CA TYR A 608 -5.68 17.33 -26.83
C TYR A 608 -5.26 18.22 -25.64
N CYS A 609 -6.18 18.96 -25.02
CA CYS A 609 -5.88 19.68 -23.77
C CYS A 609 -5.63 18.72 -22.60
N GLU A 610 -6.46 17.70 -22.42
CA GLU A 610 -6.33 16.72 -21.32
C GLU A 610 -5.01 15.95 -21.41
N ASP A 611 -4.59 15.60 -22.63
CA ASP A 611 -3.27 15.06 -22.90
C ASP A 611 -2.14 16.05 -22.61
N ALA A 612 -2.20 17.24 -23.23
CA ALA A 612 -1.12 18.21 -23.14
C ALA A 612 -0.88 18.60 -21.67
N VAL A 613 -1.95 18.77 -20.88
CA VAL A 613 -1.80 19.12 -19.46
C VAL A 613 -1.36 17.95 -18.58
N ALA A 614 -1.58 16.70 -18.97
CA ALA A 614 -0.99 15.55 -18.29
C ALA A 614 0.54 15.57 -18.43
N PHE A 615 1.05 15.82 -19.64
CA PHE A 615 2.49 15.99 -19.85
C PHE A 615 3.03 17.26 -19.17
N VAL A 616 2.31 18.39 -19.20
CA VAL A 616 2.70 19.61 -18.45
C VAL A 616 2.86 19.32 -16.96
N LYS A 617 1.87 18.65 -16.34
CA LYS A 617 1.90 18.31 -14.92
C LYS A 617 3.07 17.40 -14.56
N TYR A 618 3.14 16.20 -15.15
CA TYR A 618 4.03 15.15 -14.65
C TYR A 618 5.48 15.24 -15.15
N LEU A 619 5.78 16.12 -16.12
CA LEU A 619 7.15 16.46 -16.53
C LEU A 619 7.64 17.81 -15.94
N GLU A 620 6.87 18.41 -15.01
CA GLU A 620 7.15 19.74 -14.43
C GLU A 620 7.43 20.82 -15.51
N SER A 621 6.56 20.84 -16.52
CA SER A 621 6.73 21.56 -17.78
C SER A 621 5.75 22.76 -17.88
N ARG A 622 5.58 23.31 -19.09
CA ARG A 622 4.61 24.36 -19.41
C ARG A 622 4.05 24.18 -20.83
N LEU A 623 2.82 24.64 -21.03
CA LEU A 623 2.14 24.61 -22.32
C LEU A 623 2.50 25.85 -23.14
N LEU A 624 3.07 25.67 -24.33
CA LEU A 624 3.44 26.73 -25.25
C LEU A 624 2.40 26.88 -26.38
N PRO A 625 1.57 27.93 -26.37
CA PRO A 625 0.79 28.35 -27.54
C PRO A 625 1.71 28.93 -28.64
N GLY A 626 1.25 28.82 -29.90
CA GLY A 626 1.98 29.25 -31.11
C GLY A 626 2.61 30.64 -31.03
N TRP A 627 1.93 31.62 -30.43
CA TRP A 627 2.41 32.99 -30.38
C TRP A 627 3.74 33.17 -29.63
N ILE A 628 4.11 32.29 -28.69
CA ILE A 628 5.41 32.36 -28.00
C ILE A 628 6.56 32.13 -28.97
N LEU A 629 6.37 31.25 -29.96
CA LEU A 629 7.39 30.87 -30.93
C LEU A 629 7.55 31.92 -32.06
N GLU A 630 6.52 32.75 -32.24
CA GLU A 630 6.47 33.87 -33.19
C GLU A 630 6.92 35.20 -32.57
N THR A 631 6.89 35.33 -31.24
CA THR A 631 7.12 36.60 -30.54
C THR A 631 8.61 36.82 -30.31
N LYS A 632 9.06 38.02 -30.69
CA LYS A 632 10.38 38.55 -30.35
C LYS A 632 10.33 39.44 -29.11
N PHE A 633 11.41 39.43 -28.36
CA PHE A 633 11.63 40.23 -27.16
C PHE A 633 12.94 40.99 -27.32
N PHE A 634 13.00 42.26 -26.93
CA PHE A 634 14.29 42.95 -26.83
C PHE A 634 14.99 42.54 -25.53
N ASP A 635 16.18 41.94 -25.62
CA ASP A 635 17.00 41.63 -24.46
C ASP A 635 17.98 42.78 -24.19
N PRO A 636 17.76 43.63 -23.16
CA PRO A 636 18.67 44.73 -22.84
C PRO A 636 20.05 44.24 -22.37
N THR A 637 20.18 42.99 -21.95
CA THR A 637 21.45 42.36 -21.54
C THR A 637 22.32 41.99 -22.74
N LEU A 638 21.69 41.63 -23.86
CA LEU A 638 22.37 41.21 -25.10
C LEU A 638 22.34 42.29 -26.20
N GLY A 639 21.65 43.42 -25.95
CA GLY A 639 21.53 44.55 -26.88
C GLY A 639 20.79 44.23 -28.19
N ARG A 640 19.99 43.16 -28.22
CA ARG A 640 19.37 42.63 -29.45
C ARG A 640 17.98 42.05 -29.21
N GLU A 641 17.23 41.85 -30.29
CA GLU A 641 16.06 40.97 -30.25
C GLU A 641 16.48 39.51 -30.01
N VAL A 642 15.69 38.79 -29.21
CA VAL A 642 15.72 37.34 -28.98
C VAL A 642 14.33 36.76 -29.20
N ASP A 643 14.23 35.47 -29.52
CA ASP A 643 12.97 34.70 -29.56
C ASP A 643 13.07 33.46 -28.67
N TYR A 644 12.01 32.66 -28.57
CA TYR A 644 12.02 31.43 -27.76
C TYR A 644 13.15 30.45 -28.14
N PHE A 645 13.60 30.42 -29.40
CA PHE A 645 14.69 29.55 -29.84
C PHE A 645 16.06 30.03 -29.36
N ASP A 646 16.24 31.34 -29.18
CA ASP A 646 17.41 31.90 -28.49
C ASP A 646 17.35 31.71 -26.96
N LEU A 647 16.15 31.74 -26.36
CA LEU A 647 15.97 31.61 -24.91
C LEU A 647 16.15 30.16 -24.43
N CYS A 648 15.50 29.20 -25.10
CA CYS A 648 15.52 27.78 -24.73
C CYS A 648 16.02 26.90 -25.91
N PRO A 649 17.27 27.09 -26.40
CA PRO A 649 17.77 26.43 -27.61
C PRO A 649 17.88 24.90 -27.48
N LYS A 650 18.14 24.39 -26.27
CA LYS A 650 18.40 22.96 -26.00
C LYS A 650 17.22 22.19 -25.40
N THR A 651 16.23 22.87 -24.83
CA THR A 651 15.03 22.23 -24.25
C THR A 651 14.28 21.46 -25.34
N PRO A 652 14.03 20.15 -25.18
CA PRO A 652 13.15 19.38 -26.05
C PRO A 652 11.76 20.01 -26.13
N VAL A 653 11.08 19.84 -27.26
CA VAL A 653 9.65 20.18 -27.37
C VAL A 653 8.84 18.92 -27.64
N LEU A 654 7.83 18.69 -26.82
CA LEU A 654 6.88 17.60 -26.95
C LEU A 654 5.68 18.04 -27.78
N PHE A 655 5.36 17.27 -28.82
CA PHE A 655 4.23 17.46 -29.72
C PHE A 655 3.22 16.32 -29.61
N LEU A 656 1.94 16.63 -29.74
CA LEU A 656 0.87 15.64 -29.91
C LEU A 656 0.62 15.40 -31.40
N ASP A 657 0.64 14.13 -31.82
CA ASP A 657 0.39 13.69 -33.19
C ASP A 657 1.18 14.47 -34.26
N HIS A 658 0.45 15.06 -35.22
CA HIS A 658 0.93 15.84 -36.36
C HIS A 658 0.75 17.35 -36.15
N HIS A 659 0.33 17.79 -34.95
CA HIS A 659 -0.02 19.19 -34.64
C HIS A 659 1.22 20.07 -34.38
N TRP A 660 2.25 19.89 -35.20
CA TRP A 660 3.54 20.56 -35.07
C TRP A 660 3.52 22.01 -35.55
N GLY A 661 2.39 22.49 -36.09
CA GLY A 661 2.19 23.88 -36.55
C GLY A 661 3.14 24.35 -37.67
N GLY A 662 3.89 23.44 -38.30
CA GLY A 662 5.02 23.80 -39.19
C GLY A 662 6.25 24.36 -38.46
N VAL A 663 6.24 24.40 -37.12
CA VAL A 663 7.25 25.05 -36.28
C VAL A 663 8.65 24.47 -36.51
N THR A 664 8.76 23.15 -36.65
CA THR A 664 10.05 22.46 -36.89
C THR A 664 10.64 22.70 -38.28
N ALA A 665 9.85 23.27 -39.21
CA ALA A 665 10.31 23.71 -40.53
C ALA A 665 10.70 25.20 -40.55
N SER A 666 10.63 25.90 -39.41
CA SER A 666 11.09 27.28 -39.28
C SER A 666 12.61 27.37 -39.47
N PRO A 667 13.13 28.33 -40.26
CA PRO A 667 14.58 28.61 -40.33
C PRO A 667 15.22 29.06 -39.00
N ARG A 668 14.40 29.31 -37.96
CA ARG A 668 14.86 29.59 -36.59
C ARG A 668 14.91 28.34 -35.69
N TRP A 669 14.39 27.19 -36.12
CA TRP A 669 14.50 25.95 -35.35
C TRP A 669 15.97 25.49 -35.30
N PRO A 670 16.59 25.35 -34.11
CA PRO A 670 17.97 24.90 -34.02
C PRO A 670 18.08 23.42 -34.46
N ASN A 671 19.02 23.10 -35.35
CA ASN A 671 19.20 21.75 -35.91
C ASN A 671 19.32 20.65 -34.83
N GLU A 672 19.92 20.99 -33.68
CA GLU A 672 20.16 20.11 -32.54
C GLU A 672 19.03 20.11 -31.49
N LYS A 673 18.00 20.96 -31.60
CA LYS A 673 16.91 21.05 -30.63
C LYS A 673 16.06 19.77 -30.70
N PRO A 674 15.95 18.97 -29.60
CA PRO A 674 15.28 17.68 -29.66
C PRO A 674 13.76 17.81 -29.86
N ILE A 675 13.17 16.85 -30.57
CA ILE A 675 11.72 16.78 -30.82
C ILE A 675 11.19 15.51 -30.18
N TYR A 676 10.24 15.63 -29.25
CA TYR A 676 9.53 14.48 -28.65
C TYR A 676 8.11 14.41 -29.22
N MET A 677 7.56 13.21 -29.39
CA MET A 677 6.21 13.02 -29.95
C MET A 677 5.39 12.02 -29.13
N VAL A 678 4.11 12.33 -28.94
CA VAL A 678 3.08 11.43 -28.39
C VAL A 678 2.13 11.07 -29.53
N PRO A 679 2.19 9.83 -30.09
CA PRO A 679 1.40 9.48 -31.27
C PRO A 679 0.13 8.67 -30.96
N ASN A 680 -0.93 9.01 -31.68
CA ASN A 680 -2.19 8.32 -31.84
C ASN A 680 -2.09 7.38 -33.05
N ILE A 681 -1.64 6.14 -32.82
CA ILE A 681 -1.11 5.27 -33.89
C ILE A 681 -2.13 4.84 -34.96
N GLU A 682 -3.43 5.01 -34.71
CA GLU A 682 -4.51 4.74 -35.65
C GLU A 682 -4.91 5.91 -36.57
N ILE A 683 -4.36 7.12 -36.42
CA ILE A 683 -4.75 8.25 -37.28
C ILE A 683 -4.08 8.16 -38.67
N VAL A 684 -4.67 8.85 -39.65
CA VAL A 684 -4.23 8.78 -41.07
C VAL A 684 -3.23 9.88 -41.43
N GLU A 685 -3.11 10.87 -40.55
CA GLU A 685 -2.28 12.07 -40.68
C GLU A 685 -0.83 11.86 -40.20
N LEU A 686 -0.56 10.79 -39.42
CA LEU A 686 0.81 10.41 -39.05
C LEU A 686 1.52 9.73 -40.22
N THR A 687 2.71 10.23 -40.54
CA THR A 687 3.53 9.83 -41.70
C THR A 687 4.95 9.45 -41.27
N PRO A 688 5.73 8.73 -42.10
CA PRO A 688 7.13 8.37 -41.82
C PRO A 688 8.00 9.54 -41.35
N MET A 689 7.80 10.73 -41.94
CA MET A 689 8.55 11.94 -41.59
C MET A 689 8.38 12.39 -40.14
N HIS A 690 7.22 12.13 -39.52
CA HIS A 690 7.00 12.45 -38.10
C HIS A 690 7.87 11.55 -37.21
N TYR A 691 7.90 10.24 -37.47
CA TYR A 691 8.69 9.28 -36.71
C TYR A 691 10.20 9.37 -36.99
N TRP A 692 10.63 9.70 -38.22
CA TRP A 692 12.03 9.95 -38.53
C TRP A 692 12.54 11.31 -38.02
N GLY A 693 11.64 12.27 -37.79
CA GLY A 693 11.96 13.63 -37.34
C GLY A 693 12.15 13.79 -35.82
N VAL A 694 11.82 12.79 -35.01
CA VAL A 694 11.84 12.85 -33.55
C VAL A 694 13.09 12.22 -32.92
N ASP A 695 13.32 12.54 -31.65
CA ASP A 695 14.36 11.99 -30.76
C ASP A 695 13.78 11.11 -29.65
N ALA A 696 12.47 11.23 -29.36
CA ALA A 696 11.73 10.30 -28.52
C ALA A 696 10.26 10.16 -28.95
N VAL A 697 9.71 8.97 -28.73
CA VAL A 697 8.29 8.64 -28.91
C VAL A 697 7.73 8.14 -27.59
N LEU A 698 6.72 8.82 -27.05
CA LEU A 698 6.06 8.48 -25.80
C LEU A 698 4.75 7.76 -26.11
N CYS A 699 4.80 6.42 -26.07
CA CYS A 699 3.66 5.56 -26.36
C CYS A 699 2.79 5.34 -25.11
N LYS A 700 1.49 5.61 -25.24
CA LYS A 700 0.49 5.40 -24.17
C LYS A 700 0.01 3.95 -24.04
N THR A 701 0.26 3.13 -25.05
CA THR A 701 -0.22 1.75 -25.20
C THR A 701 0.94 0.81 -25.51
N ASN A 702 0.81 -0.46 -25.14
CA ASN A 702 1.77 -1.47 -25.53
C ASN A 702 1.71 -1.70 -27.05
N GLU A 703 0.51 -1.69 -27.64
CA GLU A 703 0.32 -1.77 -29.09
C GLU A 703 1.05 -0.64 -29.85
N CYS A 704 1.16 0.58 -29.28
CA CYS A 704 2.02 1.65 -29.79
C CYS A 704 3.50 1.31 -29.63
N ASN A 705 3.94 0.94 -28.42
CA ASN A 705 5.34 0.65 -28.14
C ASN A 705 5.89 -0.44 -29.07
N ASP A 706 5.15 -1.53 -29.21
CA ASP A 706 5.44 -2.64 -30.12
C ASP A 706 5.50 -2.19 -31.59
N ARG A 707 4.50 -1.43 -32.08
CA ARG A 707 4.41 -1.08 -33.50
C ARG A 707 5.42 -0.02 -33.90
N VAL A 708 5.67 0.99 -33.06
CA VAL A 708 6.68 2.02 -33.33
C VAL A 708 8.08 1.39 -33.33
N THR A 709 8.38 0.49 -32.37
CA THR A 709 9.66 -0.23 -32.34
C THR A 709 9.84 -1.09 -33.59
N LYS A 710 8.87 -1.95 -33.92
CA LYS A 710 8.89 -2.78 -35.15
C LYS A 710 8.92 -1.96 -36.44
N TRP A 711 8.42 -0.73 -36.42
CA TRP A 711 8.51 0.19 -37.55
C TRP A 711 9.91 0.78 -37.71
N TYR A 712 10.55 1.21 -36.62
CA TYR A 712 11.95 1.64 -36.63
C TYR A 712 12.92 0.50 -37.01
N GLU A 713 12.61 -0.75 -36.67
CA GLU A 713 13.32 -1.94 -37.15
C GLU A 713 13.14 -2.15 -38.66
N GLN A 714 11.93 -1.92 -39.18
CA GLN A 714 11.59 -2.16 -40.60
C GLN A 714 12.09 -1.07 -41.55
N GLU A 715 11.95 0.20 -41.17
CA GLU A 715 12.18 1.37 -42.04
C GLU A 715 13.36 2.25 -41.58
N GLY A 716 14.07 1.83 -40.54
CA GLY A 716 15.25 2.50 -39.99
C GLY A 716 14.93 3.67 -39.06
N ASN A 717 15.88 3.96 -38.17
CA ASN A 717 15.77 5.00 -37.13
C ASN A 717 16.88 6.06 -37.28
N PRO A 718 16.74 7.02 -38.22
CA PRO A 718 17.83 7.90 -38.65
C PRO A 718 18.25 8.91 -37.58
N ARG A 719 17.34 9.32 -36.68
CA ARG A 719 17.67 10.11 -35.49
C ARG A 719 18.07 9.28 -34.28
N ASN A 720 17.97 7.95 -34.33
CA ASN A 720 18.09 7.07 -33.16
C ASN A 720 17.17 7.56 -32.01
N ALA A 721 15.88 7.64 -32.34
CA ALA A 721 14.79 7.99 -31.45
C ALA A 721 14.51 6.86 -30.45
N LYS A 722 14.23 7.21 -29.18
CA LYS A 722 13.86 6.25 -28.14
C LYS A 722 12.34 6.09 -28.06
N VAL A 723 11.85 4.85 -27.99
CA VAL A 723 10.42 4.56 -27.72
C VAL A 723 10.25 4.27 -26.23
N PHE A 724 9.25 4.88 -25.60
CA PHE A 724 8.94 4.70 -24.19
C PHE A 724 7.48 4.26 -24.01
N TYR A 725 7.22 3.20 -23.24
CA TYR A 725 5.87 2.84 -22.80
C TYR A 725 5.52 3.54 -21.48
N THR A 726 4.56 4.46 -21.56
CA THR A 726 4.27 5.46 -20.51
C THR A 726 2.93 5.24 -19.80
N LYS A 727 2.04 4.40 -20.35
CA LYS A 727 0.58 4.42 -20.05
C LYS A 727 -0.02 5.83 -20.29
N HIS A 728 -1.19 6.11 -19.74
CA HIS A 728 -1.76 7.46 -19.69
C HIS A 728 -2.73 7.61 -18.52
N THR A 729 -2.96 8.86 -18.11
CA THR A 729 -4.02 9.24 -17.15
C THR A 729 -4.97 10.27 -17.78
N SER A 730 -6.02 10.64 -17.06
CA SER A 730 -7.04 11.63 -17.46
C SER A 730 -7.65 12.23 -16.18
N THR A 731 -8.46 13.28 -16.31
CA THR A 731 -9.10 13.93 -15.16
C THR A 731 -10.14 13.04 -14.46
N ASP A 732 -10.32 13.18 -13.14
CA ASP A 732 -11.43 12.57 -12.39
C ASP A 732 -12.65 13.52 -12.44
N PRO A 733 -13.71 13.19 -13.20
CA PRO A 733 -14.87 14.07 -13.34
C PRO A 733 -15.69 14.17 -12.06
N GLY A 734 -15.73 13.10 -11.26
CA GLY A 734 -16.49 13.07 -10.01
C GLY A 734 -15.84 13.93 -8.94
N LEU A 735 -14.51 13.85 -8.82
CA LEU A 735 -13.74 14.73 -7.95
C LEU A 735 -13.92 16.21 -8.36
N PHE A 736 -13.74 16.54 -9.64
CA PHE A 736 -13.88 17.91 -10.14
C PHE A 736 -15.27 18.49 -9.83
N VAL A 737 -16.33 17.71 -10.02
CA VAL A 737 -17.71 18.12 -9.68
C VAL A 737 -17.92 18.29 -8.17
N ARG A 738 -17.45 17.34 -7.34
CA ARG A 738 -17.59 17.44 -5.87
C ARG A 738 -16.88 18.67 -5.31
N LYS A 739 -15.66 18.97 -5.76
CA LYS A 739 -14.92 20.16 -5.29
C LYS A 739 -15.54 21.47 -5.78
N ARG A 740 -16.19 21.49 -6.96
CA ARG A 740 -16.84 22.69 -7.53
C ARG A 740 -18.25 22.98 -7.03
N LEU A 741 -19.05 21.95 -6.77
CA LEU A 741 -20.49 22.06 -6.48
C LEU A 741 -20.89 21.50 -5.10
N GLY A 742 -19.92 20.98 -4.33
CA GLY A 742 -20.12 20.32 -3.05
C GLY A 742 -20.18 18.79 -3.18
N GLU A 743 -19.83 18.07 -2.12
CA GLU A 743 -19.64 16.61 -2.16
C GLU A 743 -20.90 15.82 -2.58
N TYR A 744 -22.11 16.37 -2.36
CA TYR A 744 -23.40 15.79 -2.80
C TYR A 744 -23.79 16.11 -4.25
N ALA A 745 -22.98 16.87 -4.99
CA ALA A 745 -23.30 17.24 -6.37
C ALA A 745 -23.06 16.12 -7.40
N VAL A 746 -22.48 15.00 -6.96
CA VAL A 746 -22.41 13.74 -7.70
C VAL A 746 -23.34 12.74 -7.02
N SER A 747 -24.19 12.06 -7.80
CA SER A 747 -25.07 11.02 -7.28
C SER A 747 -24.27 9.77 -6.82
N ASP A 748 -24.76 9.08 -5.80
CA ASP A 748 -24.31 7.73 -5.48
C ASP A 748 -24.63 6.76 -6.64
N LYS A 749 -23.79 5.73 -6.82
CA LYS A 749 -23.87 4.77 -7.92
C LYS A 749 -24.84 3.63 -7.60
N ASP A 750 -26.05 3.70 -8.11
CA ASP A 750 -26.98 2.55 -8.13
C ASP A 750 -26.49 1.52 -9.17
N PHE A 751 -26.20 0.28 -8.74
CA PHE A 751 -25.83 -0.82 -9.66
C PHE A 751 -26.97 -1.83 -9.88
N SER A 752 -28.13 -1.58 -9.29
CA SER A 752 -29.37 -2.34 -9.42
C SER A 752 -30.25 -1.83 -10.57
N ASP A 753 -30.50 -0.51 -10.65
CA ASP A 753 -31.16 0.15 -11.79
C ASP A 753 -30.16 0.39 -12.92
N ILE A 754 -30.10 -0.54 -13.88
CA ILE A 754 -29.20 -0.43 -15.01
C ILE A 754 -29.69 0.69 -15.92
N ARG A 755 -28.95 1.81 -15.96
CA ARG A 755 -29.17 2.92 -16.89
C ARG A 755 -27.85 3.26 -17.57
N VAL A 756 -27.84 3.25 -18.90
CA VAL A 756 -26.61 3.19 -19.70
C VAL A 756 -26.37 4.53 -20.39
N LEU A 757 -25.19 5.11 -20.17
CA LEU A 757 -24.74 6.34 -20.80
C LEU A 757 -23.81 6.03 -21.99
N HIS A 758 -24.04 6.67 -23.14
CA HIS A 758 -23.11 6.68 -24.28
C HIS A 758 -22.72 8.12 -24.64
N THR A 759 -21.43 8.40 -24.81
CA THR A 759 -20.93 9.75 -25.10
C THR A 759 -20.03 9.75 -26.35
N ALA A 760 -20.60 10.12 -27.50
CA ALA A 760 -19.89 10.16 -28.77
C ALA A 760 -19.16 11.50 -29.02
N GLY A 761 -19.65 12.58 -28.41
CA GLY A 761 -19.11 13.93 -28.59
C GLY A 761 -19.14 14.38 -30.06
N THR A 762 -18.00 14.86 -30.57
CA THR A 762 -17.83 15.28 -31.97
C THR A 762 -17.43 14.14 -32.93
N SER A 763 -17.17 12.93 -32.40
CA SER A 763 -16.65 11.80 -33.19
C SER A 763 -17.77 10.95 -33.79
N ALA A 764 -17.51 10.40 -34.98
CA ALA A 764 -18.35 9.40 -35.63
C ALA A 764 -17.83 7.96 -35.41
N ALA A 765 -16.70 7.78 -34.72
CA ALA A 765 -15.99 6.49 -34.60
C ALA A 765 -16.30 5.71 -33.30
N LYS A 766 -17.32 6.11 -32.55
CA LYS A 766 -17.59 5.63 -31.17
C LYS A 766 -18.59 4.46 -31.08
N GLY A 767 -18.83 3.74 -32.18
CA GLY A 767 -19.81 2.63 -32.24
C GLY A 767 -21.27 3.05 -32.05
N THR A 768 -21.57 4.36 -32.17
CA THR A 768 -22.90 4.92 -31.89
C THR A 768 -24.00 4.29 -32.75
N SER A 769 -23.67 3.88 -33.98
CA SER A 769 -24.57 3.22 -34.92
C SER A 769 -25.03 1.87 -34.40
N GLU A 770 -24.09 1.06 -33.92
CA GLU A 770 -24.31 -0.30 -33.43
C GLU A 770 -25.01 -0.30 -32.07
N VAL A 771 -24.62 0.64 -31.18
CA VAL A 771 -25.28 0.86 -29.88
C VAL A 771 -26.75 1.27 -30.08
N LEU A 772 -27.03 2.28 -30.90
CA LEU A 772 -28.42 2.69 -31.18
C LEU A 772 -29.20 1.59 -31.90
N GLU A 773 -28.58 0.90 -32.86
CA GLU A 773 -29.27 -0.15 -33.59
C GLU A 773 -29.65 -1.34 -32.70
N CYS A 774 -28.73 -1.77 -31.82
CA CYS A 774 -28.98 -2.81 -30.82
C CYS A 774 -30.24 -2.49 -29.99
N TRP A 775 -30.35 -1.27 -29.48
CA TRP A 775 -31.52 -0.78 -28.73
C TRP A 775 -32.80 -0.63 -29.56
N THR A 776 -32.68 -0.38 -30.87
CA THR A 776 -33.87 -0.29 -31.73
C THR A 776 -34.50 -1.65 -32.04
N TYR A 777 -33.70 -2.72 -32.14
CA TYR A 777 -34.18 -4.06 -32.54
C TYR A 777 -34.25 -5.10 -31.42
N THR A 778 -33.70 -4.82 -30.24
CA THR A 778 -33.78 -5.72 -29.09
C THR A 778 -34.74 -5.16 -28.05
N SER A 779 -35.69 -5.97 -27.60
CA SER A 779 -36.61 -5.64 -26.50
C SER A 779 -36.03 -6.00 -25.13
N GLY A 780 -36.42 -5.25 -24.10
CA GLY A 780 -36.05 -5.55 -22.72
C GLY A 780 -34.62 -5.16 -22.33
N LEU A 781 -33.95 -4.31 -23.11
CA LEU A 781 -32.70 -3.66 -22.69
C LEU A 781 -32.98 -2.47 -21.75
N PRO A 782 -32.02 -2.13 -20.86
CA PRO A 782 -32.11 -0.97 -19.97
C PRO A 782 -32.27 0.36 -20.71
N PRO A 783 -32.70 1.46 -20.07
CA PRO A 783 -32.70 2.79 -20.69
C PRO A 783 -31.29 3.22 -21.15
N LEU A 784 -31.21 3.77 -22.36
CA LEU A 784 -29.99 4.31 -22.96
C LEU A 784 -30.10 5.83 -23.16
N ASP A 785 -29.13 6.59 -22.65
CA ASP A 785 -28.95 8.02 -22.87
C ASP A 785 -27.72 8.28 -23.76
N VAL A 786 -27.93 8.84 -24.95
CA VAL A 786 -26.88 9.12 -25.95
C VAL A 786 -26.59 10.61 -26.07
N TYR A 787 -25.35 11.02 -25.80
CA TYR A 787 -24.87 12.38 -25.99
C TYR A 787 -23.93 12.47 -27.20
N ILE A 788 -24.35 13.23 -28.23
CA ILE A 788 -23.66 13.34 -29.51
C ILE A 788 -23.87 14.72 -30.13
N ASP A 789 -22.84 15.29 -30.75
CA ASP A 789 -22.99 16.54 -31.48
C ASP A 789 -23.83 16.37 -32.77
N ARG A 790 -24.45 17.45 -33.20
CA ARG A 790 -25.30 17.53 -34.39
C ARG A 790 -24.54 17.11 -35.66
N LYS A 791 -23.25 17.46 -35.78
CA LYS A 791 -22.45 17.18 -36.99
C LYS A 791 -22.16 15.68 -37.19
N PRO A 792 -21.66 14.90 -36.21
CA PRO A 792 -21.55 13.44 -36.35
C PRO A 792 -22.94 12.76 -36.38
N PHE A 793 -23.93 13.23 -35.62
CA PHE A 793 -25.27 12.61 -35.63
C PHE A 793 -25.91 12.62 -37.02
N TYR A 794 -25.97 13.78 -37.70
CA TYR A 794 -26.53 13.86 -39.06
C TYR A 794 -25.64 13.24 -40.16
N ARG A 795 -24.38 12.90 -39.84
CA ARG A 795 -23.51 12.10 -40.72
C ARG A 795 -23.80 10.61 -40.61
N LEU A 796 -24.07 10.11 -39.40
CA LEU A 796 -24.37 8.70 -39.14
C LEU A 796 -25.82 8.34 -39.47
N PHE A 797 -26.78 9.22 -39.17
CA PHE A 797 -28.20 8.89 -39.17
C PHE A 797 -29.01 9.74 -40.17
N PRO A 798 -29.62 9.13 -41.21
CA PRO A 798 -30.51 9.85 -42.12
C PRO A 798 -31.80 10.27 -41.39
N ALA A 799 -32.51 11.26 -41.93
CA ALA A 799 -33.72 11.83 -41.29
C ALA A 799 -34.81 10.78 -40.97
N SER A 800 -34.91 9.71 -41.77
CA SER A 800 -35.80 8.57 -41.55
C SER A 800 -35.48 7.77 -40.28
N TYR A 801 -34.24 7.77 -39.81
CA TYR A 801 -33.81 7.05 -38.60
C TYR A 801 -34.51 7.58 -37.33
N LYS A 802 -35.00 8.84 -37.34
CA LYS A 802 -35.88 9.35 -36.27
C LYS A 802 -37.13 8.48 -36.06
N MET A 803 -37.68 7.89 -37.13
CA MET A 803 -38.81 6.97 -37.02
C MET A 803 -38.43 5.56 -36.55
N LYS A 804 -37.14 5.18 -36.67
CA LYS A 804 -36.59 3.93 -36.10
C LYS A 804 -36.37 4.09 -34.59
N ILE A 805 -35.85 5.24 -34.14
CA ILE A 805 -35.74 5.60 -32.71
C ILE A 805 -37.14 5.71 -32.07
N ALA A 806 -38.09 6.41 -32.70
CA ALA A 806 -39.46 6.53 -32.20
C ALA A 806 -40.29 5.22 -32.23
N ARG A 807 -39.67 4.11 -32.67
CA ARG A 807 -40.23 2.75 -32.68
C ARG A 807 -39.23 1.75 -32.06
N SER A 808 -38.28 2.21 -31.24
CA SER A 808 -37.30 1.34 -30.60
C SER A 808 -37.97 0.35 -29.66
N LEU A 809 -37.46 -0.89 -29.64
CA LEU A 809 -38.00 -1.94 -28.78
C LEU A 809 -37.52 -1.86 -27.32
N SER A 810 -36.52 -1.03 -27.04
CA SER A 810 -36.07 -0.62 -25.70
C SER A 810 -35.94 0.90 -25.60
N PRO A 811 -35.94 1.50 -24.38
CA PRO A 811 -35.98 2.96 -24.22
C PRO A 811 -34.68 3.64 -24.64
N VAL A 812 -34.78 4.69 -25.48
CA VAL A 812 -33.64 5.47 -25.98
C VAL A 812 -33.93 6.96 -25.89
N SER A 813 -33.01 7.71 -25.28
CA SER A 813 -32.97 9.18 -25.26
C SER A 813 -31.73 9.68 -26.00
N ILE A 814 -31.88 10.73 -26.82
CA ILE A 814 -30.76 11.29 -27.61
C ILE A 814 -30.68 12.81 -27.41
N HIS A 815 -29.52 13.24 -26.91
CA HIS A 815 -29.19 14.61 -26.56
C HIS A 815 -28.25 15.20 -27.63
N LEU A 816 -28.70 16.25 -28.33
CA LEU A 816 -28.02 16.76 -29.54
C LEU A 816 -27.31 18.10 -29.34
N GLY A 817 -25.97 18.04 -29.26
CA GLY A 817 -25.08 19.20 -29.20
C GLY A 817 -23.97 19.05 -28.16
N MET A 818 -23.05 20.02 -28.15
CA MET A 818 -21.97 20.09 -27.17
C MET A 818 -22.50 20.45 -25.77
N MET A 819 -22.03 19.74 -24.75
CA MET A 819 -22.18 20.13 -23.35
C MET A 819 -20.99 20.99 -22.90
N ASN A 820 -21.19 21.83 -21.88
CA ASN A 820 -20.08 22.47 -21.18
C ASN A 820 -19.35 21.45 -20.27
N ARG A 821 -18.14 21.80 -19.84
CA ARG A 821 -17.27 20.94 -19.00
C ARG A 821 -17.99 20.42 -17.76
N MET A 822 -18.59 21.31 -16.96
CA MET A 822 -19.28 20.94 -15.70
C MET A 822 -20.44 19.95 -15.92
N ASN A 823 -21.26 20.18 -16.95
CA ASN A 823 -22.38 19.30 -17.29
C ASN A 823 -21.89 17.94 -17.78
N TYR A 824 -20.84 17.90 -18.62
CA TYR A 824 -20.23 16.66 -19.07
C TYR A 824 -19.64 15.87 -17.88
N SER A 825 -18.83 16.54 -17.05
CA SER A 825 -18.24 15.92 -15.87
C SER A 825 -19.29 15.38 -14.91
N LYS A 826 -20.41 16.10 -14.68
CA LYS A 826 -21.51 15.60 -13.85
C LYS A 826 -22.21 14.39 -14.46
N VAL A 827 -22.54 14.42 -15.76
CA VAL A 827 -23.20 13.28 -16.44
C VAL A 827 -22.34 12.02 -16.39
N VAL A 828 -21.03 12.12 -16.55
CA VAL A 828 -20.10 10.98 -16.40
C VAL A 828 -19.94 10.56 -14.92
N ALA A 829 -19.86 11.53 -14.00
CA ALA A 829 -19.75 11.27 -12.57
C ALA A 829 -21.00 10.61 -11.98
N ASP A 830 -22.20 10.90 -12.47
CA ASP A 830 -23.46 10.30 -12.00
C ASP A 830 -23.70 8.89 -12.57
N ALA A 831 -23.23 8.58 -13.79
CA ALA A 831 -23.62 7.35 -14.50
C ALA A 831 -22.93 6.07 -13.97
N SER A 832 -23.71 5.06 -13.55
CA SER A 832 -23.19 3.76 -13.10
C SER A 832 -22.71 2.84 -14.23
N PHE A 833 -23.28 2.98 -15.43
CA PHE A 833 -22.95 2.15 -16.61
C PHE A 833 -22.64 3.04 -17.81
N ILE A 834 -21.49 2.83 -18.44
CA ILE A 834 -21.01 3.66 -19.55
C ILE A 834 -20.61 2.77 -20.73
N ILE A 835 -21.28 2.92 -21.87
CA ILE A 835 -21.03 2.14 -23.10
C ILE A 835 -20.33 3.00 -24.16
N ASN A 836 -19.12 2.62 -24.56
CA ASN A 836 -18.36 3.26 -25.63
C ASN A 836 -17.52 2.22 -26.41
N PRO A 837 -18.14 1.31 -27.18
CA PRO A 837 -17.44 0.38 -28.07
C PRO A 837 -16.95 1.14 -29.30
N SER A 838 -15.80 1.80 -29.19
CA SER A 838 -15.24 2.57 -30.30
C SER A 838 -14.61 1.67 -31.37
N TYR A 839 -14.67 2.09 -32.64
CA TYR A 839 -13.86 1.46 -33.69
C TYR A 839 -12.38 1.81 -33.51
N SER A 840 -12.07 3.01 -32.99
CA SER A 840 -10.72 3.40 -32.56
C SER A 840 -10.80 4.51 -31.49
N GLU A 841 -9.79 4.58 -30.62
CA GLU A 841 -9.88 5.28 -29.32
C GLU A 841 -8.50 5.76 -28.84
N GLY A 842 -7.71 6.37 -29.72
CA GLY A 842 -6.26 6.52 -29.56
C GLY A 842 -5.71 7.01 -28.22
N TYR A 843 -6.49 7.75 -27.44
CA TYR A 843 -6.09 8.28 -26.12
C TYR A 843 -6.96 7.85 -24.94
N GLY A 844 -7.93 6.95 -25.12
CA GLY A 844 -8.67 6.32 -24.00
C GLY A 844 -9.56 7.22 -23.13
N HIS A 845 -9.52 8.55 -23.27
CA HIS A 845 -10.04 9.51 -22.27
C HIS A 845 -11.42 9.19 -21.69
N ILE A 846 -12.40 8.89 -22.54
CA ILE A 846 -13.79 8.65 -22.10
C ILE A 846 -13.88 7.38 -21.23
N ILE A 847 -13.10 6.35 -21.58
CA ILE A 847 -12.97 5.12 -20.79
C ILE A 847 -12.22 5.43 -19.48
N ASN A 848 -11.16 6.24 -19.54
CA ASN A 848 -10.34 6.56 -18.37
C ASN A 848 -11.07 7.46 -17.35
N GLN A 849 -11.89 8.39 -17.83
CA GLN A 849 -12.82 9.20 -17.03
C GLN A 849 -13.97 8.37 -16.44
N ALA A 850 -14.46 7.37 -17.16
CA ALA A 850 -15.43 6.40 -16.64
C ALA A 850 -14.83 5.50 -15.54
N ARG A 851 -13.58 5.04 -15.72
CA ARG A 851 -12.78 4.33 -14.70
C ARG A 851 -12.59 5.21 -13.46
N ALA A 852 -12.12 6.45 -13.62
CA ALA A 852 -11.99 7.43 -12.54
C ALA A 852 -13.31 7.69 -11.80
N SER A 853 -14.43 7.66 -12.52
CA SER A 853 -15.78 7.83 -11.94
C SER A 853 -16.36 6.55 -11.31
N GLY A 854 -15.66 5.42 -11.33
CA GLY A 854 -16.11 4.14 -10.76
C GLY A 854 -17.30 3.49 -11.48
N ALA A 855 -17.50 3.77 -12.77
CA ALA A 855 -18.58 3.19 -13.57
C ALA A 855 -18.21 1.80 -14.12
N VAL A 856 -19.21 0.95 -14.41
CA VAL A 856 -19.03 -0.24 -15.24
C VAL A 856 -18.90 0.20 -16.70
N ILE A 857 -17.72 0.02 -17.28
CA ILE A 857 -17.45 0.33 -18.69
C ILE A 857 -17.82 -0.86 -19.57
N ILE A 858 -18.51 -0.60 -20.68
CA ILE A 858 -18.77 -1.55 -21.77
C ILE A 858 -18.07 -1.02 -23.04
N THR A 859 -17.08 -1.74 -23.57
CA THR A 859 -16.21 -1.26 -24.66
C THR A 859 -15.69 -2.40 -25.56
N SER A 860 -15.07 -2.09 -26.69
CA SER A 860 -14.62 -3.06 -27.72
C SER A 860 -13.32 -3.81 -27.34
N ASP A 861 -13.18 -5.05 -27.81
CA ASP A 861 -12.04 -5.93 -27.56
C ASP A 861 -10.83 -5.65 -28.48
N VAL A 862 -10.34 -4.40 -28.48
CA VAL A 862 -9.15 -3.93 -29.24
C VAL A 862 -8.42 -2.85 -28.40
N PRO A 863 -7.10 -2.66 -28.52
CA PRO A 863 -6.39 -1.59 -27.81
C PRO A 863 -6.81 -0.18 -28.24
N PRO A 864 -6.71 0.84 -27.35
CA PRO A 864 -6.34 0.75 -25.92
C PRO A 864 -7.41 0.15 -25.01
N MET A 865 -8.62 -0.11 -25.51
CA MET A 865 -9.77 -0.47 -24.70
C MET A 865 -9.54 -1.77 -23.92
N ASN A 866 -9.01 -2.81 -24.55
CA ASN A 866 -8.64 -4.06 -23.88
C ASN A 866 -7.21 -4.09 -23.27
N GLU A 867 -6.44 -3.00 -23.37
CA GLU A 867 -5.25 -2.78 -22.53
C GLU A 867 -5.62 -2.11 -21.18
N THR A 868 -6.72 -1.37 -21.13
CA THR A 868 -7.16 -0.59 -19.95
C THR A 868 -8.31 -1.24 -19.17
N ILE A 869 -9.03 -2.19 -19.79
CA ILE A 869 -10.17 -2.90 -19.21
C ILE A 869 -9.92 -4.40 -19.20
N ILE A 870 -9.95 -5.01 -18.01
CA ILE A 870 -9.82 -6.45 -17.80
C ILE A 870 -11.22 -7.08 -17.85
N ALA A 871 -11.41 -8.03 -18.77
CA ALA A 871 -12.72 -8.59 -19.09
C ALA A 871 -13.41 -9.27 -17.89
N ASN A 872 -14.52 -8.68 -17.46
CA ASN A 872 -15.34 -9.05 -16.31
C ASN A 872 -14.68 -8.84 -14.93
N GLU A 873 -13.48 -8.25 -14.85
CA GLU A 873 -12.82 -7.87 -13.59
C GLU A 873 -12.83 -6.35 -13.37
N SER A 874 -12.65 -5.54 -14.44
CA SER A 874 -12.73 -4.07 -14.41
C SER A 874 -13.55 -3.45 -15.56
N GLY A 875 -14.25 -4.27 -16.35
CA GLY A 875 -15.27 -3.84 -17.31
C GLY A 875 -15.71 -4.97 -18.26
N ILE A 876 -16.61 -4.66 -19.20
CA ILE A 876 -17.23 -5.62 -20.10
C ILE A 876 -16.74 -5.40 -21.54
N LEU A 877 -16.08 -6.40 -22.12
CA LEU A 877 -15.63 -6.34 -23.51
C LEU A 877 -16.71 -6.84 -24.50
N VAL A 878 -16.84 -6.12 -25.61
CA VAL A 878 -17.62 -6.42 -26.81
C VAL A 878 -16.70 -7.12 -27.82
N SER A 879 -17.05 -8.37 -28.15
CA SER A 879 -16.34 -9.19 -29.15
C SER A 879 -16.08 -8.40 -30.44
N SER A 880 -14.81 -8.22 -30.79
CA SER A 880 -14.38 -7.32 -31.86
C SER A 880 -13.30 -7.95 -32.73
N LYS A 881 -13.34 -7.68 -34.04
CA LYS A 881 -12.32 -8.08 -35.02
C LYS A 881 -11.40 -6.91 -35.34
N ARG A 882 -10.10 -7.16 -35.47
CA ARG A 882 -9.11 -6.14 -35.83
C ARG A 882 -8.99 -5.96 -37.35
N GLU A 883 -9.55 -4.89 -37.88
CA GLU A 883 -9.46 -4.51 -39.30
C GLU A 883 -8.24 -3.62 -39.62
N LYS A 884 -7.73 -3.81 -40.83
CA LYS A 884 -6.55 -3.13 -41.37
C LYS A 884 -6.95 -1.98 -42.31
N HIS A 885 -6.90 -0.75 -41.83
CA HIS A 885 -7.29 0.42 -42.60
C HIS A 885 -6.18 0.84 -43.59
N PRO A 886 -6.49 1.09 -44.88
CA PRO A 886 -5.47 1.32 -45.92
C PRO A 886 -4.74 2.67 -45.85
N MET A 887 -5.16 3.57 -44.95
CA MET A 887 -4.53 4.89 -44.74
C MET A 887 -3.86 5.02 -43.36
N VAL A 888 -3.85 3.97 -42.54
CA VAL A 888 -3.18 4.00 -41.22
C VAL A 888 -1.78 3.42 -41.37
N MET A 889 -0.77 4.25 -41.14
CA MET A 889 0.65 3.95 -41.42
C MET A 889 1.18 2.74 -40.64
N LEU A 890 0.82 2.62 -39.35
CA LEU A 890 1.14 1.46 -38.51
C LEU A 890 0.08 0.33 -38.59
N GLY A 891 -0.92 0.45 -39.47
CA GLY A 891 -2.14 -0.39 -39.50
C GLY A 891 -2.07 -1.70 -40.29
N GLY A 892 -0.89 -2.12 -40.76
CA GLY A 892 -0.69 -3.45 -41.38
C GLY A 892 -1.22 -3.64 -42.81
N LYS A 893 -1.72 -2.57 -43.46
CA LYS A 893 -2.22 -2.53 -44.86
C LYS A 893 -2.10 -1.13 -45.50
N TYR A 894 -1.18 -0.29 -45.01
CA TYR A 894 -1.00 1.06 -45.53
C TYR A 894 -0.70 1.03 -47.04
N LYS A 895 -1.32 1.93 -47.80
CA LYS A 895 -1.13 2.05 -49.27
C LYS A 895 0.06 2.93 -49.67
N GLY A 896 0.54 3.79 -48.77
CA GLY A 896 1.72 4.60 -49.01
C GLY A 896 3.01 3.80 -48.76
N GLU A 897 4.13 4.42 -49.09
CA GLU A 897 5.46 3.88 -48.80
C GLU A 897 5.74 3.88 -47.29
N HIS A 898 6.70 3.06 -46.85
CA HIS A 898 7.15 2.95 -45.46
C HIS A 898 6.04 2.64 -44.42
N GLY A 899 4.97 1.95 -44.78
CA GLY A 899 3.97 1.45 -43.83
C GLY A 899 4.40 0.17 -43.13
N LEU A 900 4.00 -0.03 -41.87
CA LEU A 900 4.33 -1.24 -41.09
C LEU A 900 3.68 -2.50 -41.70
N LYS A 901 4.49 -3.52 -41.97
CA LYS A 901 4.12 -4.79 -42.60
C LYS A 901 3.95 -5.89 -41.53
N GLY A 902 3.43 -7.06 -41.91
CA GLY A 902 3.30 -8.23 -41.03
C GLY A 902 2.24 -8.15 -39.91
N VAL A 903 1.99 -6.98 -39.33
CA VAL A 903 1.10 -6.77 -38.17
C VAL A 903 -0.39 -6.92 -38.46
N GLY A 904 -1.20 -7.07 -37.40
CA GLY A 904 -2.66 -7.09 -37.45
C GLY A 904 -3.30 -5.71 -37.65
N GLY A 905 -4.63 -5.66 -37.62
CA GLY A 905 -5.39 -4.40 -37.67
C GLY A 905 -5.25 -3.52 -36.42
N LEU A 906 -5.73 -2.29 -36.53
CA LEU A 906 -5.85 -1.31 -35.42
C LEU A 906 -7.29 -0.82 -35.21
N VAL A 907 -8.20 -1.06 -36.16
CA VAL A 907 -9.60 -0.63 -36.06
C VAL A 907 -10.45 -1.81 -35.60
N ALA A 908 -11.30 -1.63 -34.59
CA ALA A 908 -12.28 -2.61 -34.15
C ALA A 908 -13.48 -2.67 -35.12
N SER A 909 -13.93 -3.88 -35.42
CA SER A 909 -15.07 -4.20 -36.28
C SER A 909 -15.96 -5.22 -35.58
N PHE A 910 -17.20 -4.83 -35.32
CA PHE A 910 -18.21 -5.55 -34.55
C PHE A 910 -19.60 -5.14 -35.07
N GLN A 911 -20.63 -5.90 -34.74
CA GLN A 911 -22.01 -5.65 -35.16
C GLN A 911 -22.89 -5.22 -33.97
N SER A 912 -24.06 -4.68 -34.26
CA SER A 912 -25.10 -4.37 -33.26
C SER A 912 -25.51 -5.59 -32.42
N SER A 913 -25.41 -6.81 -32.98
CA SER A 913 -25.56 -8.08 -32.26
C SER A 913 -24.47 -8.35 -31.22
N ASP A 914 -23.20 -8.01 -31.50
CA ASP A 914 -22.08 -8.21 -30.55
C ASP A 914 -22.23 -7.26 -29.34
N VAL A 915 -22.67 -6.02 -29.59
CA VAL A 915 -23.01 -5.04 -28.55
C VAL A 915 -24.18 -5.55 -27.69
N CYS A 916 -25.24 -6.05 -28.33
CA CYS A 916 -26.40 -6.62 -27.63
C CYS A 916 -26.03 -7.83 -26.77
N GLU A 917 -25.27 -8.79 -27.29
CA GLU A 917 -24.87 -9.97 -26.51
C GLU A 917 -23.96 -9.58 -25.33
N ALA A 918 -23.06 -8.59 -25.47
CA ALA A 918 -22.26 -8.10 -24.34
C ALA A 918 -23.13 -7.49 -23.22
N VAL A 919 -24.13 -6.66 -23.57
CA VAL A 919 -25.08 -6.06 -22.62
C VAL A 919 -25.97 -7.12 -21.97
N GLN A 920 -26.57 -8.02 -22.78
CA GLN A 920 -27.41 -9.10 -22.28
C GLN A 920 -26.61 -10.12 -21.44
N ARG A 921 -25.34 -10.39 -21.79
CA ARG A 921 -24.43 -11.20 -20.98
C ARG A 921 -24.21 -10.56 -19.62
N MET A 922 -23.81 -9.28 -19.56
CA MET A 922 -23.68 -8.53 -18.31
C MET A 922 -24.96 -8.63 -17.46
N MET A 923 -26.13 -8.35 -18.05
CA MET A 923 -27.42 -8.42 -17.36
C MET A 923 -27.75 -9.81 -16.80
N ARG A 924 -27.41 -10.89 -17.53
CA ARG A 924 -27.67 -12.28 -17.15
C ARG A 924 -26.65 -12.87 -16.18
N SER A 925 -25.40 -12.39 -16.19
CA SER A 925 -24.26 -13.02 -15.49
C SER A 925 -23.63 -12.17 -14.39
N THR A 926 -24.20 -11.01 -14.03
CA THR A 926 -23.72 -10.16 -12.93
C THR A 926 -24.86 -9.69 -12.03
N THR A 927 -24.66 -9.77 -10.72
CA THR A 927 -25.47 -9.14 -9.68
C THR A 927 -25.06 -7.67 -9.47
N PRO A 928 -25.85 -6.86 -8.73
CA PRO A 928 -25.42 -5.50 -8.36
C PRO A 928 -24.07 -5.47 -7.61
N GLY A 929 -23.81 -6.47 -6.76
CA GLY A 929 -22.54 -6.58 -6.02
C GLY A 929 -21.34 -6.78 -6.94
N ASP A 930 -21.45 -7.67 -7.94
CA ASP A 930 -20.38 -7.93 -8.92
C ASP A 930 -20.11 -6.69 -9.78
N ARG A 931 -21.16 -5.96 -10.19
CA ARG A 931 -21.05 -4.71 -10.98
C ARG A 931 -20.35 -3.61 -10.20
N ALA A 932 -20.68 -3.48 -8.91
CA ALA A 932 -20.07 -2.51 -8.03
C ALA A 932 -18.60 -2.86 -7.71
N GLU A 933 -18.24 -4.15 -7.62
CA GLU A 933 -16.84 -4.59 -7.55
C GLU A 933 -16.08 -4.29 -8.87
N ILE A 934 -16.69 -4.55 -10.04
CA ILE A 934 -16.15 -4.17 -11.34
C ILE A 934 -15.90 -2.65 -11.43
N GLY A 935 -16.83 -1.83 -10.93
CA GLY A 935 -16.68 -0.37 -10.84
C GLY A 935 -15.56 0.08 -9.91
N LEU A 936 -15.40 -0.57 -8.73
CA LEU A 936 -14.26 -0.32 -7.85
C LEU A 936 -12.94 -0.67 -8.53
N ASN A 937 -12.85 -1.85 -9.16
CA ASN A 937 -11.64 -2.31 -9.82
C ASN A 937 -11.28 -1.43 -11.02
N ALA A 938 -12.26 -0.93 -11.78
CA ALA A 938 -12.03 0.09 -12.80
C ALA A 938 -11.35 1.35 -12.21
N ARG A 939 -11.82 1.83 -11.04
CA ARG A 939 -11.24 2.99 -10.35
C ARG A 939 -9.86 2.70 -9.74
N ARG A 940 -9.65 1.50 -9.22
CA ARG A 940 -8.35 1.00 -8.72
C ARG A 940 -7.30 1.01 -9.83
N GLU A 941 -7.63 0.45 -11.01
CA GLU A 941 -6.73 0.43 -12.15
C GLU A 941 -6.47 1.85 -12.71
N TYR A 942 -7.42 2.79 -12.62
CA TYR A 942 -7.16 4.21 -12.94
C TYR A 942 -6.11 4.85 -12.02
N HIS A 943 -6.20 4.66 -10.70
CA HIS A 943 -5.18 5.18 -9.78
C HIS A 943 -3.82 4.48 -9.97
N SER A 944 -3.83 3.18 -10.27
CA SER A 944 -2.64 2.39 -10.62
C SER A 944 -1.94 2.92 -11.88
N ASP A 945 -2.68 3.12 -12.97
CA ASP A 945 -2.18 3.69 -14.22
C ASP A 945 -1.67 5.12 -14.04
N THR A 946 -2.33 5.91 -13.19
CA THR A 946 -1.91 7.29 -12.88
C THR A 946 -0.59 7.32 -12.11
N LYS A 947 -0.39 6.42 -11.14
CA LYS A 947 0.89 6.24 -10.44
C LYS A 947 2.00 5.73 -11.37
N TYR A 948 1.69 4.79 -12.27
CA TYR A 948 2.64 4.35 -13.28
C TYR A 948 3.04 5.49 -14.21
N PHE A 949 2.09 6.29 -14.71
CA PHE A 949 2.35 7.42 -15.60
C PHE A 949 3.26 8.45 -14.92
N ALA A 950 3.00 8.80 -13.66
CA ALA A 950 3.85 9.69 -12.87
C ALA A 950 5.30 9.18 -12.78
N ASN A 951 5.48 7.91 -12.37
CA ASN A 951 6.81 7.30 -12.23
C ASN A 951 7.54 7.17 -13.59
N ALA A 952 6.79 6.91 -14.68
CA ALA A 952 7.34 6.81 -16.03
C ALA A 952 7.86 8.14 -16.58
N MET A 953 7.46 9.29 -16.01
CA MET A 953 8.07 10.59 -16.30
C MET A 953 9.34 10.85 -15.47
N GLN A 954 9.69 9.98 -14.50
CA GLN A 954 10.75 10.22 -13.51
C GLN A 954 11.97 9.26 -13.58
N GLU A 955 11.85 8.00 -14.02
CA GLU A 955 12.93 6.99 -13.93
C GLU A 955 13.21 6.18 -15.23
N THR A 956 14.45 5.66 -15.44
CA THR A 956 14.73 4.30 -16.03
C THR A 956 16.22 3.89 -16.21
N PRO A 957 16.74 2.97 -15.36
CA PRO A 957 17.81 2.01 -15.69
C PRO A 957 17.28 0.78 -16.47
N MET A 958 18.15 -0.14 -16.93
CA MET A 958 17.73 -1.39 -17.61
C MET A 958 18.62 -2.60 -17.24
N ILE A 959 18.05 -3.81 -17.32
CA ILE A 959 18.70 -5.12 -17.10
C ILE A 959 18.35 -6.04 -18.27
N PHE A 960 19.29 -6.89 -18.72
CA PHE A 960 19.10 -7.79 -19.87
C PHE A 960 19.24 -9.27 -19.49
N PHE A 961 18.45 -10.12 -20.18
CA PHE A 961 18.45 -11.58 -20.00
C PHE A 961 19.10 -12.27 -21.21
N ASN A 962 19.90 -13.31 -20.95
CA ASN A 962 20.59 -14.12 -21.97
C ASN A 962 21.23 -13.29 -23.11
N HIS A 963 20.88 -13.57 -24.38
CA HIS A 963 21.47 -12.94 -25.56
C HIS A 963 20.59 -11.82 -26.17
N TYR A 964 19.41 -11.53 -25.58
CA TYR A 964 18.34 -10.72 -26.18
C TYR A 964 18.61 -9.20 -26.25
N TRP A 965 19.88 -8.80 -26.21
CA TRP A 965 20.35 -7.41 -26.18
C TRP A 965 21.45 -7.12 -27.21
N ASP A 966 21.82 -8.10 -28.04
CA ASP A 966 22.93 -7.95 -28.97
C ASP A 966 22.65 -6.82 -29.98
N GLY A 967 23.57 -5.85 -30.05
CA GLY A 967 23.41 -4.59 -30.79
C GLY A 967 23.01 -3.38 -29.95
N VAL A 968 22.32 -3.51 -28.81
CA VAL A 968 21.88 -2.37 -27.98
C VAL A 968 23.05 -1.51 -27.46
N PRO A 969 24.17 -2.08 -26.97
CA PRO A 969 25.33 -1.29 -26.51
C PRO A 969 26.15 -0.65 -27.63
N LEU A 970 25.91 -1.03 -28.89
CA LEU A 970 26.63 -0.53 -30.06
C LEU A 970 25.94 0.71 -30.68
N MET A 971 24.83 1.17 -30.09
CA MET A 971 24.07 2.32 -30.56
C MET A 971 24.79 3.65 -30.24
N PRO A 972 24.92 4.60 -31.19
CA PRO A 972 25.64 5.87 -30.97
C PRO A 972 25.11 6.80 -29.86
N ARG A 973 23.94 6.49 -29.28
CA ARG A 973 23.33 7.22 -28.15
C ARG A 973 23.23 6.39 -26.86
N TRP A 974 23.87 5.23 -26.78
CA TRP A 974 24.10 4.57 -25.48
C TRP A 974 25.12 5.41 -24.70
N PRO A 975 24.84 5.86 -23.46
CA PRO A 975 25.85 6.52 -22.64
C PRO A 975 26.96 5.51 -22.38
N LYS A 976 28.22 5.85 -22.71
CA LYS A 976 29.36 4.92 -22.58
C LYS A 976 29.53 4.37 -21.16
N ASP A 977 29.07 5.16 -20.20
CA ASP A 977 29.20 4.99 -18.77
C ASP A 977 27.94 4.36 -18.14
N LYS A 978 26.86 4.11 -18.91
CA LYS A 978 25.65 3.45 -18.39
C LYS A 978 25.88 1.93 -18.28
N PRO A 979 25.88 1.35 -17.07
CA PRO A 979 26.23 -0.05 -16.86
C PRO A 979 25.21 -1.02 -17.45
N ILE A 980 25.72 -2.14 -17.97
CA ILE A 980 24.98 -3.21 -18.64
C ILE A 980 24.98 -4.45 -17.76
N TYR A 981 23.77 -4.93 -17.43
CA TYR A 981 23.55 -6.09 -16.56
C TYR A 981 23.10 -7.30 -17.38
N LEU A 982 23.80 -8.43 -17.26
CA LEU A 982 23.48 -9.72 -17.89
C LEU A 982 23.02 -10.72 -16.83
N MET A 983 21.85 -11.33 -17.03
CA MET A 983 21.40 -12.49 -16.26
C MET A 983 21.44 -13.75 -17.14
N PRO A 984 22.43 -14.66 -16.98
CA PRO A 984 22.65 -15.78 -17.89
C PRO A 984 21.99 -17.09 -17.43
N ASN A 985 21.62 -17.90 -18.41
CA ASN A 985 21.42 -19.35 -18.34
C ASN A 985 22.72 -20.02 -18.84
N ILE A 986 23.62 -20.43 -17.94
CA ILE A 986 24.94 -20.99 -18.30
C ILE A 986 24.86 -22.34 -19.03
N GLU A 987 23.73 -23.02 -18.90
CA GLU A 987 23.34 -24.27 -19.53
C GLU A 987 22.84 -24.10 -20.99
N MET A 988 22.58 -22.87 -21.43
CA MET A 988 22.16 -22.58 -22.80
C MET A 988 23.37 -22.30 -23.73
N PHE A 989 23.46 -23.07 -24.82
CA PHE A 989 24.54 -23.02 -25.81
C PHE A 989 24.60 -21.71 -26.64
N GLU A 990 23.69 -20.77 -26.41
CA GLU A 990 23.56 -19.52 -27.17
C GLU A 990 24.51 -18.41 -26.67
N LEU A 991 25.01 -18.51 -25.42
CA LEU A 991 25.85 -17.49 -24.80
C LEU A 991 27.33 -17.64 -25.17
N THR A 992 27.78 -16.84 -26.13
CA THR A 992 29.20 -16.76 -26.54
C THR A 992 30.04 -15.86 -25.60
N PRO A 993 31.39 -16.01 -25.55
CA PRO A 993 32.30 -15.12 -24.81
C PRO A 993 32.08 -13.61 -25.03
N ALA A 994 31.68 -13.22 -26.25
CA ALA A 994 31.41 -11.83 -26.62
C ALA A 994 30.23 -11.21 -25.85
N HIS A 995 29.36 -11.99 -25.21
CA HIS A 995 28.33 -11.48 -24.31
C HIS A 995 28.95 -11.07 -22.97
N TYR A 996 29.65 -11.99 -22.32
CA TYR A 996 30.28 -11.79 -21.02
C TYR A 996 31.37 -10.70 -21.05
N TRP A 997 32.10 -10.54 -22.15
CA TRP A 997 33.12 -9.48 -22.30
C TRP A 997 32.55 -8.08 -22.58
N LYS A 998 31.26 -7.94 -22.94
CA LYS A 998 30.63 -6.65 -23.26
C LYS A 998 29.87 -6.03 -22.07
N VAL A 999 29.56 -6.80 -21.02
CA VAL A 999 28.74 -6.32 -19.89
C VAL A 999 29.56 -5.78 -18.73
N ASP A 1000 28.90 -5.06 -17.82
CA ASP A 1000 29.51 -4.45 -16.63
C ASP A 1000 29.12 -5.22 -15.34
N VAL A 1001 28.02 -5.98 -15.38
CA VAL A 1001 27.53 -6.81 -14.27
C VAL A 1001 26.98 -8.13 -14.79
N VAL A 1002 27.26 -9.23 -14.08
CA VAL A 1002 26.66 -10.56 -14.31
C VAL A 1002 25.89 -11.03 -13.07
N LEU A 1003 24.62 -11.39 -13.25
CA LEU A 1003 23.69 -11.82 -12.20
C LEU A 1003 23.52 -13.35 -12.22
N CYS A 1004 24.37 -14.06 -11.49
CA CYS A 1004 24.33 -15.52 -11.40
C CYS A 1004 23.28 -16.00 -10.39
N LYS A 1005 22.28 -16.73 -10.89
CA LYS A 1005 21.22 -17.38 -10.09
C LYS A 1005 21.72 -18.52 -9.20
N THR A 1006 22.85 -19.12 -9.55
CA THR A 1006 23.37 -20.36 -8.97
C THR A 1006 24.81 -20.16 -8.53
N GLN A 1007 25.25 -20.85 -7.48
CA GLN A 1007 26.63 -20.81 -7.01
C GLN A 1007 27.56 -21.36 -8.10
N GLU A 1008 27.12 -22.42 -8.80
CA GLU A 1008 27.86 -22.99 -9.92
C GLU A 1008 28.05 -21.99 -11.08
N CYS A 1009 27.08 -21.10 -11.34
CA CYS A 1009 27.22 -19.99 -12.28
C CYS A 1009 28.26 -18.99 -11.78
N TYR A 1010 28.15 -18.55 -10.51
CA TYR A 1010 29.08 -17.59 -9.92
C TYR A 1010 30.52 -18.11 -10.02
N ASP A 1011 30.75 -19.34 -9.55
CA ASP A 1011 32.05 -19.99 -9.58
C ASP A 1011 32.59 -20.18 -10.99
N ARG A 1012 31.77 -20.64 -11.95
CA ARG A 1012 32.20 -20.83 -13.35
C ARG A 1012 32.52 -19.52 -14.03
N VAL A 1013 31.65 -18.51 -13.94
CA VAL A 1013 31.85 -17.20 -14.60
C VAL A 1013 33.03 -16.47 -13.96
N THR A 1014 33.16 -16.45 -12.64
CA THR A 1014 34.31 -15.84 -11.95
C THR A 1014 35.63 -16.58 -12.23
N ARG A 1015 35.61 -17.91 -12.38
CA ARG A 1015 36.80 -18.70 -12.80
C ARG A 1015 37.16 -18.44 -14.26
N TRP A 1016 36.16 -18.36 -15.14
CA TRP A 1016 36.33 -18.08 -16.56
C TRP A 1016 36.90 -16.67 -16.82
N TYR A 1017 36.37 -15.63 -16.16
CA TYR A 1017 36.92 -14.27 -16.21
C TYR A 1017 38.38 -14.17 -15.70
N LYS A 1018 38.81 -15.07 -14.82
CA LYS A 1018 40.22 -15.18 -14.35
C LYS A 1018 41.13 -15.93 -15.34
N GLN A 1019 40.56 -16.69 -16.27
CA GLN A 1019 41.29 -17.46 -17.29
C GLN A 1019 41.37 -16.71 -18.62
N GLU A 1020 40.21 -16.32 -19.17
CA GLU A 1020 40.08 -15.66 -20.48
C GLU A 1020 40.11 -14.11 -20.39
N GLY A 1021 40.17 -13.57 -19.18
CA GLY A 1021 40.22 -12.13 -18.91
C GLY A 1021 38.85 -11.45 -18.81
N ASN A 1022 38.82 -10.32 -18.11
CA ASN A 1022 37.63 -9.50 -17.85
C ASN A 1022 37.82 -8.06 -18.35
N PRO A 1023 37.62 -7.79 -19.66
CA PRO A 1023 38.05 -6.55 -20.30
C PRO A 1023 37.24 -5.30 -19.92
N ARG A 1024 36.07 -5.45 -19.29
CA ARG A 1024 35.28 -4.35 -18.71
C ARG A 1024 35.26 -4.34 -17.19
N ASN A 1025 36.07 -5.18 -16.54
CA ASN A 1025 36.08 -5.38 -15.08
C ASN A 1025 34.68 -5.68 -14.50
N ALA A 1026 33.91 -6.50 -15.23
CA ALA A 1026 32.54 -6.84 -14.93
C ALA A 1026 32.40 -7.50 -13.54
N SER A 1027 31.44 -7.02 -12.74
CA SER A 1027 31.17 -7.55 -11.40
C SER A 1027 30.18 -8.72 -11.45
N VAL A 1028 30.56 -9.88 -10.92
CA VAL A 1028 29.68 -11.05 -10.81
C VAL A 1028 29.01 -11.04 -9.44
N PHE A 1029 27.69 -11.19 -9.41
CA PHE A 1029 26.88 -11.33 -8.18
C PHE A 1029 26.22 -12.71 -8.15
N TYR A 1030 26.24 -13.36 -6.99
CA TYR A 1030 25.37 -14.52 -6.73
C TYR A 1030 24.06 -14.01 -6.13
N THR A 1031 22.94 -14.27 -6.79
CA THR A 1031 21.64 -13.72 -6.38
C THR A 1031 20.73 -14.74 -5.69
N LYS A 1032 21.05 -16.04 -5.76
CA LYS A 1032 20.05 -17.13 -5.73
C LYS A 1032 18.90 -16.89 -6.72
N HIS A 1033 17.84 -17.70 -6.65
CA HIS A 1033 16.60 -17.47 -7.40
C HIS A 1033 15.38 -17.96 -6.61
N THR A 1034 14.33 -17.15 -6.55
CA THR A 1034 13.05 -17.46 -5.87
C THR A 1034 11.86 -17.38 -6.83
N SER A 1035 10.69 -17.85 -6.40
CA SER A 1035 9.42 -17.76 -7.15
C SER A 1035 8.27 -17.34 -6.23
N SER A 1036 7.02 -17.37 -6.68
CA SER A 1036 5.86 -16.94 -5.89
C SER A 1036 5.26 -18.07 -5.04
N ASP A 1037 4.98 -17.79 -3.76
CA ASP A 1037 4.23 -18.70 -2.86
C ASP A 1037 2.75 -18.79 -3.28
N GLN A 1038 2.50 -19.65 -4.27
CA GLN A 1038 1.16 -19.97 -4.77
C GLN A 1038 0.27 -20.58 -3.67
N ALA A 1039 0.82 -21.20 -2.63
CA ALA A 1039 0.04 -21.79 -1.55
C ALA A 1039 -0.48 -20.74 -0.55
N LEU A 1040 0.33 -19.73 -0.22
CA LEU A 1040 -0.13 -18.57 0.55
C LEU A 1040 -1.18 -17.76 -0.24
N PHE A 1041 -0.98 -17.59 -1.55
CA PHE A 1041 -1.97 -16.98 -2.43
C PHE A 1041 -3.28 -17.79 -2.46
N ALA A 1042 -3.19 -19.12 -2.55
CA ALA A 1042 -4.36 -20.02 -2.47
C ALA A 1042 -5.12 -19.87 -1.14
N ARG A 1043 -4.43 -19.91 0.01
CA ARG A 1043 -5.04 -19.74 1.35
C ARG A 1043 -5.70 -18.38 1.51
N LYS A 1044 -5.04 -17.30 1.06
CA LYS A 1044 -5.62 -15.93 1.11
C LYS A 1044 -6.83 -15.75 0.17
N ARG A 1045 -6.80 -16.29 -1.05
CA ARG A 1045 -7.88 -16.11 -2.05
C ARG A 1045 -9.05 -17.07 -1.90
N MET A 1046 -8.82 -18.29 -1.39
CA MET A 1046 -9.85 -19.34 -1.25
C MET A 1046 -10.29 -19.57 0.20
N GLY A 1047 -9.54 -19.05 1.19
CA GLY A 1047 -9.78 -19.25 2.61
C GLY A 1047 -9.19 -20.56 3.15
N GLU A 1048 -8.73 -20.51 4.40
CA GLU A 1048 -8.06 -21.62 5.11
C GLU A 1048 -8.82 -22.97 5.05
N ARG A 1049 -10.16 -22.92 5.01
CA ARG A 1049 -11.03 -24.10 5.01
C ARG A 1049 -11.16 -24.81 3.65
N VAL A 1050 -10.70 -24.18 2.56
CA VAL A 1050 -10.81 -24.73 1.20
C VAL A 1050 -9.55 -25.49 0.80
N ILE A 1051 -8.39 -25.09 1.33
CA ILE A 1051 -7.12 -25.82 1.18
C ILE A 1051 -7.07 -26.95 2.22
N ARG A 1052 -6.57 -28.12 1.83
CA ARG A 1052 -6.49 -29.25 2.77
C ARG A 1052 -5.30 -29.10 3.72
N PRO A 1053 -5.44 -29.48 5.00
CA PRO A 1053 -4.28 -29.80 5.84
C PRO A 1053 -3.42 -30.86 5.15
N LYS A 1054 -2.09 -30.73 5.24
CA LYS A 1054 -1.15 -31.67 4.64
C LYS A 1054 -1.07 -32.96 5.47
N ASP A 1055 -1.32 -34.10 4.82
CA ASP A 1055 -1.16 -35.43 5.37
C ASP A 1055 0.15 -36.06 4.86
N PHE A 1056 1.13 -36.24 5.75
CA PHE A 1056 2.43 -36.84 5.42
C PHE A 1056 2.46 -38.37 5.63
N SER A 1057 1.32 -38.99 5.95
CA SER A 1057 1.12 -40.44 5.98
C SER A 1057 0.53 -40.96 4.66
N ASP A 1058 -0.33 -40.18 4.00
CA ASP A 1058 -0.86 -40.47 2.66
C ASP A 1058 0.14 -40.07 1.56
N ILE A 1059 1.11 -40.96 1.29
CA ILE A 1059 2.15 -40.73 0.27
C ILE A 1059 1.53 -40.77 -1.13
N LYS A 1060 1.32 -39.60 -1.72
CA LYS A 1060 0.91 -39.42 -3.13
C LYS A 1060 1.77 -38.33 -3.78
N PHE A 1061 2.31 -38.64 -4.96
CA PHE A 1061 3.24 -37.78 -5.69
C PHE A 1061 2.54 -37.01 -6.82
N ILE A 1062 2.94 -35.76 -7.02
CA ILE A 1062 2.56 -34.97 -8.20
C ILE A 1062 3.81 -34.52 -8.97
N HIS A 1063 3.73 -34.55 -10.29
CA HIS A 1063 4.77 -34.05 -11.20
C HIS A 1063 4.17 -33.08 -12.21
N THR A 1064 4.73 -31.87 -12.31
CA THR A 1064 4.22 -30.81 -13.20
C THR A 1064 5.28 -30.45 -14.25
N ALA A 1065 5.24 -31.13 -15.39
CA ALA A 1065 6.18 -30.91 -16.49
C ALA A 1065 5.86 -29.65 -17.31
N GLY A 1066 4.56 -29.32 -17.44
CA GLY A 1066 4.08 -28.24 -18.29
C GLY A 1066 4.50 -28.46 -19.74
N THR A 1067 5.06 -27.44 -20.38
CA THR A 1067 5.51 -27.45 -21.78
C THR A 1067 6.93 -27.96 -22.00
N SER A 1068 7.68 -28.30 -20.95
CA SER A 1068 9.10 -28.70 -21.04
C SER A 1068 9.27 -30.22 -21.13
N SER A 1069 10.15 -30.66 -22.04
CA SER A 1069 10.59 -32.05 -22.16
C SER A 1069 11.81 -32.40 -21.30
N ALA A 1070 12.44 -31.43 -20.62
CA ALA A 1070 13.67 -31.62 -19.84
C ALA A 1070 13.43 -32.03 -18.37
N LYS A 1071 12.17 -32.21 -17.96
CA LYS A 1071 11.75 -32.39 -16.55
C LYS A 1071 11.89 -33.83 -16.01
N GLY A 1072 12.59 -34.73 -16.72
CA GLY A 1072 12.76 -36.16 -16.37
C GLY A 1072 11.48 -36.99 -16.35
N THR A 1073 10.43 -36.52 -17.04
CA THR A 1073 9.09 -37.11 -17.00
C THR A 1073 9.05 -38.52 -17.60
N ARG A 1074 9.95 -38.83 -18.53
CA ARG A 1074 10.06 -40.16 -19.15
C ARG A 1074 10.61 -41.17 -18.16
N GLU A 1075 11.72 -40.84 -17.52
CA GLU A 1075 12.45 -41.67 -16.56
C GLU A 1075 11.58 -41.94 -15.32
N LEU A 1076 10.84 -40.91 -14.88
CA LEU A 1076 9.82 -41.01 -13.84
C LEU A 1076 8.66 -41.95 -14.22
N LEU A 1077 8.16 -41.90 -15.45
CA LEU A 1077 7.06 -42.77 -15.90
C LEU A 1077 7.52 -44.21 -16.19
N GLU A 1078 8.70 -44.41 -16.77
CA GLU A 1078 9.30 -45.75 -16.93
C GLU A 1078 9.48 -46.44 -15.57
N CYS A 1079 9.89 -45.70 -14.54
CA CYS A 1079 9.94 -46.19 -13.15
C CYS A 1079 8.58 -46.76 -12.69
N TRP A 1080 7.51 -45.97 -12.76
CA TRP A 1080 6.16 -46.38 -12.33
C TRP A 1080 5.58 -47.53 -13.16
N ILE A 1081 5.88 -47.57 -14.46
CA ILE A 1081 5.44 -48.62 -15.38
C ILE A 1081 6.03 -49.98 -14.98
N PHE A 1082 7.36 -50.07 -14.78
CA PHE A 1082 8.04 -51.36 -14.67
C PHE A 1082 8.20 -51.88 -13.23
N VAL A 1083 8.17 -50.99 -12.23
CA VAL A 1083 8.42 -51.32 -10.83
C VAL A 1083 7.10 -51.40 -10.03
N PRO A 1084 6.75 -52.57 -9.45
CA PRO A 1084 5.56 -52.70 -8.61
C PRO A 1084 5.75 -52.16 -7.19
N GLY A 1085 4.64 -51.76 -6.58
CA GLY A 1085 4.56 -51.40 -5.16
C GLY A 1085 4.94 -49.94 -4.83
N LEU A 1086 4.99 -49.05 -5.82
CA LEU A 1086 5.17 -47.61 -5.61
C LEU A 1086 3.82 -46.92 -5.32
N PRO A 1087 3.80 -45.73 -4.69
CA PRO A 1087 2.57 -45.01 -4.36
C PRO A 1087 1.92 -44.39 -5.60
N GLN A 1088 0.78 -43.71 -5.43
CA GLN A 1088 0.11 -43.02 -6.55
C GLN A 1088 0.96 -41.85 -7.06
N LEU A 1089 1.07 -41.73 -8.40
CA LEU A 1089 1.68 -40.59 -9.09
C LEU A 1089 0.67 -39.93 -10.05
N ASP A 1090 0.52 -38.62 -9.96
CA ASP A 1090 -0.26 -37.79 -10.89
C ASP A 1090 0.67 -36.85 -11.69
N VAL A 1091 0.75 -37.08 -13.01
CA VAL A 1091 1.57 -36.31 -13.95
C VAL A 1091 0.73 -35.28 -14.70
N TYR A 1092 1.16 -34.03 -14.73
CA TYR A 1092 0.55 -32.93 -15.49
C TYR A 1092 1.53 -32.42 -16.56
N ILE A 1093 1.20 -32.60 -17.84
CA ILE A 1093 2.08 -32.35 -18.98
C ILE A 1093 1.29 -31.83 -20.20
N ASP A 1094 1.88 -30.93 -20.98
CA ASP A 1094 1.28 -30.43 -22.22
C ASP A 1094 1.31 -31.47 -23.37
N ASP A 1095 0.40 -31.35 -24.32
CA ASP A 1095 0.29 -32.24 -25.48
C ASP A 1095 1.61 -32.34 -26.27
N LYS A 1096 2.36 -31.24 -26.43
CA LYS A 1096 3.57 -31.21 -27.25
C LYS A 1096 4.74 -32.02 -26.64
N PRO A 1097 5.20 -31.77 -25.40
CA PRO A 1097 6.24 -32.59 -24.78
C PRO A 1097 5.78 -34.02 -24.51
N PHE A 1098 4.49 -34.26 -24.22
CA PHE A 1098 3.98 -35.62 -24.05
C PHE A 1098 4.13 -36.46 -25.34
N ASN A 1099 3.68 -35.94 -26.48
CA ASN A 1099 3.83 -36.65 -27.76
C ASN A 1099 5.30 -36.73 -28.26
N LEU A 1100 6.19 -35.86 -27.78
CA LEU A 1100 7.62 -35.91 -28.08
C LEU A 1100 8.36 -36.99 -27.27
N LEU A 1101 8.06 -37.10 -25.97
CA LEU A 1101 8.70 -38.05 -25.06
C LEU A 1101 8.14 -39.48 -25.18
N PHE A 1102 6.83 -39.62 -25.42
CA PHE A 1102 6.14 -40.91 -25.38
C PHE A 1102 5.67 -41.33 -26.78
N LYS A 1103 6.44 -42.21 -27.43
CA LYS A 1103 5.99 -42.93 -28.64
C LYS A 1103 4.84 -43.90 -28.31
N GLU A 1104 4.06 -44.31 -29.31
CA GLU A 1104 2.88 -45.17 -29.12
C GLU A 1104 3.17 -46.47 -28.35
N GLU A 1105 4.36 -47.05 -28.52
CA GLU A 1105 4.84 -48.21 -27.75
C GLU A 1105 4.89 -47.92 -26.23
N LEU A 1106 5.41 -46.76 -25.82
CA LEU A 1106 5.42 -46.34 -24.42
C LEU A 1106 4.01 -45.95 -23.92
N LYS A 1107 3.18 -45.33 -24.77
CA LYS A 1107 1.77 -45.06 -24.45
C LYS A 1107 0.95 -46.35 -24.23
N MET A 1108 1.34 -47.46 -24.87
CA MET A 1108 0.78 -48.78 -24.58
C MET A 1108 1.20 -49.27 -23.19
N TYR A 1109 2.47 -49.16 -22.82
CA TYR A 1109 2.95 -49.64 -21.51
C TYR A 1109 2.34 -48.90 -20.31
N LEU A 1110 1.96 -47.62 -20.44
CA LEU A 1110 1.20 -46.90 -19.40
C LEU A 1110 -0.10 -47.62 -18.99
N LYS A 1111 -0.76 -48.34 -19.92
CA LYS A 1111 -1.99 -49.12 -19.64
C LYS A 1111 -1.72 -50.41 -18.86
N PHE A 1112 -0.47 -50.82 -18.77
CA PHE A 1112 0.01 -52.01 -18.06
C PHE A 1112 0.96 -51.66 -16.90
N SER A 1113 0.86 -50.43 -16.40
CA SER A 1113 1.70 -49.91 -15.31
C SER A 1113 1.59 -50.78 -14.05
N ARG A 1114 2.73 -51.14 -13.47
CA ARG A 1114 2.82 -51.99 -12.28
C ARG A 1114 2.62 -51.25 -10.96
N SER A 1115 2.66 -49.92 -10.99
CA SER A 1115 2.25 -49.04 -9.88
C SER A 1115 1.23 -47.99 -10.34
N PRO A 1116 0.41 -47.42 -9.43
CA PRO A 1116 -0.70 -46.55 -9.82
C PRO A 1116 -0.20 -45.22 -10.37
N VAL A 1117 -0.59 -44.89 -11.60
CA VAL A 1117 -0.18 -43.65 -12.28
C VAL A 1117 -1.31 -43.06 -13.11
N ASN A 1118 -1.51 -41.75 -12.98
CA ASN A 1118 -2.43 -40.95 -13.77
C ASN A 1118 -1.62 -39.96 -14.62
N VAL A 1119 -1.98 -39.79 -15.89
CA VAL A 1119 -1.38 -38.76 -16.76
C VAL A 1119 -2.48 -37.84 -17.26
N HIS A 1120 -2.40 -36.58 -16.84
CA HIS A 1120 -3.28 -35.48 -17.22
C HIS A 1120 -2.59 -34.68 -18.32
N VAL A 1121 -3.06 -34.82 -19.55
CA VAL A 1121 -2.49 -34.14 -20.73
C VAL A 1121 -3.26 -32.86 -21.04
N GLY A 1122 -2.54 -31.79 -21.34
CA GLY A 1122 -3.09 -30.47 -21.70
C GLY A 1122 -3.09 -29.44 -20.56
N LEU A 1123 -3.65 -28.27 -20.84
CA LEU A 1123 -3.60 -27.12 -19.91
C LEU A 1123 -4.54 -27.28 -18.70
N VAL A 1124 -4.01 -27.05 -17.50
CA VAL A 1124 -4.78 -27.00 -16.25
C VAL A 1124 -5.23 -25.57 -15.98
N GLU A 1125 -6.51 -25.39 -15.65
CA GLU A 1125 -7.08 -24.10 -15.26
C GLU A 1125 -6.33 -23.48 -14.06
N ARG A 1126 -6.03 -22.18 -14.13
CA ARG A 1126 -5.13 -21.51 -13.17
C ARG A 1126 -5.58 -21.63 -11.71
N SER A 1127 -6.89 -21.52 -11.42
CA SER A 1127 -7.38 -21.66 -10.04
C SER A 1127 -7.17 -23.09 -9.51
N LYS A 1128 -7.48 -24.10 -10.34
CA LYS A 1128 -7.32 -25.52 -10.04
C LYS A 1128 -5.84 -25.89 -9.85
N PHE A 1129 -4.94 -25.35 -10.67
CA PHE A 1129 -3.49 -25.54 -10.51
C PHE A 1129 -2.95 -24.87 -9.23
N THR A 1130 -3.35 -23.62 -8.95
CA THR A 1130 -2.99 -22.92 -7.71
C THR A 1130 -3.43 -23.70 -6.48
N LYS A 1131 -4.65 -24.26 -6.48
CA LYS A 1131 -5.14 -25.13 -5.38
C LYS A 1131 -4.37 -26.45 -5.30
N LEU A 1132 -4.15 -27.12 -6.43
CA LEU A 1132 -3.41 -28.38 -6.50
C LEU A 1132 -2.05 -28.23 -5.79
N THR A 1133 -1.27 -27.23 -6.17
CA THR A 1133 0.05 -26.95 -5.58
C THR A 1133 -0.02 -26.67 -4.07
N ALA A 1134 -1.11 -26.08 -3.57
CA ALA A 1134 -1.31 -25.85 -2.14
C ALA A 1134 -1.68 -27.14 -1.36
N ASP A 1135 -2.52 -28.00 -1.96
CA ASP A 1135 -2.98 -29.28 -1.37
C ASP A 1135 -1.85 -30.35 -1.39
N THR A 1136 -0.99 -30.41 -2.42
CA THR A 1136 0.04 -31.46 -2.63
C THR A 1136 1.02 -31.63 -1.47
N THR A 1137 1.29 -32.88 -1.06
CA THR A 1137 2.22 -33.24 0.02
C THR A 1137 3.61 -33.67 -0.47
N PHE A 1138 3.70 -34.33 -1.64
CA PHE A 1138 4.96 -34.78 -2.24
C PHE A 1138 5.06 -34.37 -3.73
N PHE A 1139 6.19 -33.79 -4.13
CA PHE A 1139 6.48 -33.43 -5.52
C PHE A 1139 7.65 -34.24 -6.08
N MET A 1140 7.49 -34.76 -7.30
CA MET A 1140 8.58 -35.30 -8.09
C MET A 1140 9.08 -34.21 -9.05
N CYS A 1141 10.33 -33.80 -8.89
CA CYS A 1141 11.00 -32.79 -9.69
C CYS A 1141 12.33 -33.30 -10.28
N PRO A 1142 12.37 -34.44 -11.02
CA PRO A 1142 13.61 -35.03 -11.53
C PRO A 1142 14.12 -34.33 -12.81
N SER A 1143 14.29 -33.00 -12.79
CA SER A 1143 14.81 -32.25 -13.94
C SER A 1143 16.20 -32.73 -14.36
N VAL A 1144 16.43 -32.78 -15.68
CA VAL A 1144 17.76 -33.02 -16.27
C VAL A 1144 18.51 -31.69 -16.44
N SER A 1145 17.77 -30.59 -16.65
CA SER A 1145 18.26 -29.20 -16.58
C SER A 1145 17.15 -28.28 -16.05
N GLU A 1146 17.51 -27.17 -15.41
CA GLU A 1146 16.56 -26.30 -14.72
C GLU A 1146 16.99 -24.81 -14.67
N ASP A 1147 16.48 -23.99 -15.59
CA ASP A 1147 16.85 -22.57 -15.74
C ASP A 1147 16.61 -21.71 -14.48
N TYR A 1148 15.46 -21.89 -13.82
CA TYR A 1148 14.91 -20.93 -12.83
C TYR A 1148 14.27 -21.60 -11.60
N GLY A 1149 14.40 -22.93 -11.46
CA GLY A 1149 13.90 -23.70 -10.30
C GLY A 1149 12.40 -23.54 -9.98
N HIS A 1150 11.59 -22.98 -10.89
CA HIS A 1150 10.31 -22.35 -10.53
C HIS A 1150 9.34 -23.33 -9.85
N TYR A 1151 9.22 -24.54 -10.37
CA TYR A 1151 8.32 -25.57 -9.85
C TYR A 1151 8.84 -26.23 -8.55
N ILE A 1152 10.17 -26.34 -8.39
CA ILE A 1152 10.81 -26.74 -7.13
C ILE A 1152 10.55 -25.69 -6.04
N ASN A 1153 10.74 -24.41 -6.35
CA ASN A 1153 10.44 -23.32 -5.42
C ASN A 1153 8.95 -23.20 -5.09
N GLN A 1154 8.04 -23.50 -6.03
CA GLN A 1154 6.60 -23.59 -5.74
C GLN A 1154 6.29 -24.75 -4.76
N ALA A 1155 6.93 -25.90 -4.90
CA ALA A 1155 6.79 -27.04 -4.00
C ALA A 1155 7.39 -26.78 -2.60
N ARG A 1156 8.60 -26.20 -2.53
CA ARG A 1156 9.24 -25.74 -1.29
C ARG A 1156 8.35 -24.72 -0.58
N ALA A 1157 7.91 -23.68 -1.29
CA ALA A 1157 6.99 -22.68 -0.76
C ALA A 1157 5.70 -23.31 -0.22
N ALA A 1158 5.10 -24.28 -0.93
CA ALA A 1158 3.90 -24.96 -0.45
C ALA A 1158 4.08 -25.68 0.90
N GLY A 1159 5.32 -26.01 1.28
CA GLY A 1159 5.65 -26.85 2.44
C GLY A 1159 5.47 -28.34 2.15
N ALA A 1160 5.83 -28.76 0.94
CA ALA A 1160 5.79 -30.15 0.50
C ALA A 1160 7.20 -30.76 0.49
N VAL A 1161 7.29 -32.09 0.58
CA VAL A 1161 8.54 -32.81 0.37
C VAL A 1161 8.84 -32.86 -1.14
N VAL A 1162 10.08 -32.55 -1.52
CA VAL A 1162 10.51 -32.54 -2.93
C VAL A 1162 11.54 -33.64 -3.16
N VAL A 1163 11.36 -34.43 -4.23
CA VAL A 1163 12.37 -35.37 -4.74
C VAL A 1163 12.90 -34.80 -6.05
N THR A 1164 14.20 -34.47 -6.13
CA THR A 1164 14.80 -33.80 -7.30
C THR A 1164 16.17 -34.39 -7.64
N THR A 1165 16.85 -33.90 -8.68
CA THR A 1165 18.11 -34.44 -9.17
C THR A 1165 19.31 -33.90 -8.38
N ASP A 1166 20.34 -34.72 -8.15
CA ASP A 1166 21.59 -34.29 -7.51
C ASP A 1166 22.51 -33.52 -8.48
N LEU A 1167 22.05 -32.35 -8.93
CA LEU A 1167 22.77 -31.48 -9.87
C LEU A 1167 22.37 -30.02 -9.65
N SER A 1168 23.27 -29.05 -9.88
CA SER A 1168 22.92 -27.62 -9.77
C SER A 1168 21.91 -27.22 -10.87
N PRO A 1169 20.90 -26.37 -10.57
CA PRO A 1169 20.58 -25.76 -9.27
C PRO A 1169 19.70 -26.61 -8.35
N MET A 1170 19.28 -27.80 -8.75
CA MET A 1170 18.33 -28.64 -8.00
C MET A 1170 18.87 -29.02 -6.60
N ASN A 1171 20.15 -29.37 -6.49
CA ASN A 1171 20.83 -29.61 -5.21
C ASN A 1171 21.33 -28.33 -4.49
N GLU A 1172 21.24 -27.15 -5.12
CA GLU A 1172 21.38 -25.86 -4.41
C GLU A 1172 20.07 -25.45 -3.71
N LEU A 1173 18.94 -26.01 -4.13
CA LEU A 1173 17.61 -25.73 -3.57
C LEU A 1173 17.13 -26.80 -2.56
N ILE A 1174 17.61 -28.05 -2.69
CA ILE A 1174 17.20 -29.19 -1.86
C ILE A 1174 18.42 -29.85 -1.20
N THR A 1175 18.40 -29.93 0.12
CA THR A 1175 19.37 -30.64 0.96
C THR A 1175 18.83 -32.03 1.27
N ALA A 1176 19.57 -33.06 0.88
CA ALA A 1176 19.15 -34.46 1.04
C ALA A 1176 18.86 -34.79 2.51
N ASN A 1177 17.75 -35.49 2.75
CA ASN A 1177 17.24 -35.90 4.06
C ASN A 1177 16.85 -34.76 5.04
N GLU A 1178 17.10 -33.49 4.71
CA GLU A 1178 16.75 -32.33 5.54
C GLU A 1178 15.58 -31.50 4.99
N THR A 1179 15.57 -31.25 3.67
CA THR A 1179 14.51 -30.48 2.96
C THR A 1179 13.90 -31.25 1.78
N GLY A 1180 14.46 -32.40 1.42
CA GLY A 1180 13.95 -33.26 0.36
C GLY A 1180 14.85 -34.46 0.11
N PHE A 1181 14.69 -35.08 -1.06
CA PHE A 1181 15.52 -36.19 -1.54
C PHE A 1181 16.19 -35.82 -2.85
N LEU A 1182 17.43 -36.30 -3.02
CA LEU A 1182 18.22 -36.12 -4.24
C LEU A 1182 18.39 -37.45 -4.98
N ILE A 1183 18.28 -37.42 -6.31
CA ILE A 1183 18.43 -38.57 -7.21
C ILE A 1183 19.86 -38.54 -7.78
N PRO A 1184 20.73 -39.53 -7.47
CA PRO A 1184 22.12 -39.54 -7.90
C PRO A 1184 22.29 -39.59 -9.42
N VAL A 1185 23.14 -38.71 -9.97
CA VAL A 1185 23.34 -38.58 -11.43
C VAL A 1185 24.11 -39.76 -12.03
N GLU A 1186 25.04 -40.37 -11.29
CA GLU A 1186 25.83 -41.51 -11.79
C GLU A 1186 25.02 -42.79 -12.00
N ARG A 1187 23.91 -42.95 -11.24
CA ARG A 1187 22.99 -44.10 -11.30
C ARG A 1187 21.56 -43.62 -10.99
N PRO A 1188 20.88 -42.96 -11.95
CA PRO A 1188 19.60 -42.28 -11.70
C PRO A 1188 18.44 -43.28 -11.54
N ASN A 1189 18.35 -43.90 -10.35
CA ASN A 1189 17.30 -44.85 -10.00
C ASN A 1189 16.19 -44.17 -9.19
N VAL A 1190 15.29 -43.47 -9.88
CA VAL A 1190 14.14 -42.76 -9.29
C VAL A 1190 13.33 -43.67 -8.36
N CYS A 1191 13.20 -44.96 -8.69
CA CYS A 1191 12.43 -45.92 -7.91
C CYS A 1191 13.09 -46.32 -6.58
N GLU A 1192 14.42 -46.30 -6.53
CA GLU A 1192 15.21 -46.66 -5.36
C GLU A 1192 15.13 -45.54 -4.33
N VAL A 1193 15.30 -44.28 -4.73
CA VAL A 1193 15.11 -43.09 -3.88
C VAL A 1193 13.69 -43.00 -3.32
N VAL A 1194 12.66 -43.31 -4.14
CA VAL A 1194 11.27 -43.34 -3.68
C VAL A 1194 11.02 -44.46 -2.67
N ARG A 1195 11.59 -45.66 -2.89
CA ARG A 1195 11.50 -46.78 -1.94
C ARG A 1195 12.29 -46.52 -0.66
N GLU A 1196 13.44 -45.89 -0.76
CA GLU A 1196 14.25 -45.45 0.37
C GLU A 1196 13.42 -44.47 1.21
N MET A 1197 12.90 -43.39 0.64
CA MET A 1197 12.01 -42.44 1.33
C MET A 1197 10.86 -43.16 2.06
N MET A 1198 10.18 -44.10 1.40
CA MET A 1198 9.06 -44.86 2.00
C MET A 1198 9.49 -45.73 3.18
N ASN A 1199 10.67 -46.35 3.10
CA ASN A 1199 11.13 -47.34 4.08
C ASN A 1199 11.96 -46.74 5.21
N SER A 1200 12.63 -45.60 4.99
CA SER A 1200 13.57 -44.98 5.94
C SER A 1200 12.98 -43.80 6.72
N THR A 1201 11.81 -43.26 6.33
CA THR A 1201 11.20 -42.10 7.01
C THR A 1201 9.90 -42.42 7.74
N THR A 1202 9.73 -41.74 8.88
CA THR A 1202 8.47 -41.59 9.61
C THR A 1202 7.63 -40.45 9.03
N THR A 1203 6.35 -40.39 9.41
CA THR A 1203 5.44 -39.29 9.04
C THR A 1203 5.93 -37.95 9.58
N GLU A 1204 6.50 -37.97 10.78
CA GLU A 1204 7.05 -36.84 11.52
C GLU A 1204 8.30 -36.28 10.83
N GLN A 1205 9.20 -37.14 10.36
CA GLN A 1205 10.35 -36.74 9.54
C GLN A 1205 9.91 -36.12 8.20
N ARG A 1206 8.91 -36.69 7.52
CA ARG A 1206 8.36 -36.12 6.27
C ARG A 1206 7.70 -34.75 6.50
N ALA A 1207 6.98 -34.58 7.60
CA ALA A 1207 6.39 -33.29 7.98
C ALA A 1207 7.46 -32.23 8.32
N ALA A 1208 8.49 -32.61 9.09
CA ALA A 1208 9.63 -31.74 9.40
C ALA A 1208 10.40 -31.33 8.13
N MET A 1209 10.64 -32.26 7.22
CA MET A 1209 11.28 -32.02 5.92
C MET A 1209 10.50 -31.02 5.06
N GLY A 1210 9.18 -31.16 4.96
CA GLY A 1210 8.33 -30.19 4.26
C GLY A 1210 8.32 -28.79 4.91
N ALA A 1211 8.39 -28.74 6.25
CA ALA A 1211 8.51 -27.47 6.98
C ALA A 1211 9.89 -26.81 6.81
N ASN A 1212 10.97 -27.59 6.81
CA ASN A 1212 12.33 -27.12 6.52
C ASN A 1212 12.46 -26.64 5.07
N ALA A 1213 11.87 -27.34 4.10
CA ALA A 1213 11.83 -26.91 2.70
C ALA A 1213 11.15 -25.54 2.53
N ARG A 1214 10.04 -25.29 3.25
CA ARG A 1214 9.40 -23.97 3.28
C ARG A 1214 10.28 -22.92 3.96
N ARG A 1215 11.01 -23.26 5.03
CA ARG A 1215 11.94 -22.33 5.69
C ARG A 1215 13.08 -21.93 4.75
N ALA A 1216 13.74 -22.90 4.12
CA ALA A 1216 14.81 -22.67 3.15
C ALA A 1216 14.36 -21.83 1.94
N TYR A 1217 13.12 -21.98 1.47
CA TYR A 1217 12.54 -21.08 0.45
C TYR A 1217 12.40 -19.62 0.93
N HIS A 1218 12.02 -19.39 2.20
CA HIS A 1218 11.98 -18.04 2.76
C HIS A 1218 13.38 -17.47 2.98
N GLU A 1219 14.33 -18.28 3.45
CA GLU A 1219 15.75 -17.92 3.60
C GLU A 1219 16.39 -17.55 2.25
N ASP A 1220 16.13 -18.32 1.18
CA ASP A 1220 16.56 -18.00 -0.19
C ASP A 1220 15.89 -16.73 -0.74
N THR A 1221 14.64 -16.47 -0.35
CA THR A 1221 13.90 -15.26 -0.74
C THR A 1221 14.47 -14.03 -0.04
N GLU A 1222 14.84 -14.14 1.24
CA GLU A 1222 15.59 -13.10 1.94
C GLU A 1222 16.98 -12.88 1.35
N PHE A 1223 17.70 -13.95 0.98
CA PHE A 1223 18.99 -13.84 0.32
C PHE A 1223 18.87 -13.10 -1.02
N PHE A 1224 17.89 -13.47 -1.86
CA PHE A 1224 17.60 -12.76 -3.10
C PHE A 1224 17.25 -11.29 -2.84
N ALA A 1225 16.45 -10.99 -1.82
CA ALA A 1225 16.11 -9.61 -1.44
C ALA A 1225 17.33 -8.81 -0.92
N LYS A 1226 18.32 -9.45 -0.29
CA LYS A 1226 19.60 -8.84 0.13
C LYS A 1226 20.49 -8.59 -1.10
N ALA A 1227 20.69 -9.59 -1.96
CA ALA A 1227 21.44 -9.45 -3.20
C ALA A 1227 20.87 -8.37 -4.15
N MET A 1228 19.54 -8.21 -4.21
CA MET A 1228 18.91 -7.12 -4.97
C MET A 1228 19.10 -5.73 -4.33
N GLN A 1229 19.35 -5.64 -3.01
CA GLN A 1229 19.73 -4.39 -2.35
C GLN A 1229 21.20 -4.06 -2.59
N GLU A 1230 22.10 -5.04 -2.51
CA GLU A 1230 23.51 -4.90 -2.89
C GLU A 1230 23.64 -4.45 -4.34
N LEU A 1231 22.86 -5.04 -5.25
CA LEU A 1231 22.80 -4.63 -6.65
C LEU A 1231 22.34 -3.17 -6.83
N ARG A 1232 21.36 -2.72 -6.04
CA ARG A 1232 20.91 -1.31 -6.03
C ARG A 1232 21.98 -0.37 -5.47
N GLN A 1233 22.72 -0.77 -4.43
CA GLN A 1233 23.85 -0.01 -3.91
C GLN A 1233 25.00 0.08 -4.93
N PHE A 1234 25.30 -1.02 -5.64
CA PHE A 1234 26.26 -1.02 -6.74
C PHE A 1234 25.84 -0.07 -7.85
N ALA A 1235 24.59 -0.16 -8.32
CA ALA A 1235 24.04 0.71 -9.36
C ALA A 1235 24.07 2.21 -8.99
N ARG A 1236 24.03 2.54 -7.69
CA ARG A 1236 24.16 3.91 -7.16
C ARG A 1236 25.60 4.38 -6.92
N ARG A 1237 26.59 3.49 -7.03
CA ARG A 1237 28.04 3.80 -6.96
C ARG A 1237 28.72 3.79 -8.34
N SER A 1238 28.01 3.35 -9.37
CA SER A 1238 28.48 3.30 -10.77
C SER A 1238 27.83 4.37 -11.66
N ASN A 1239 27.05 5.28 -11.08
CA ASN A 1239 26.63 6.57 -11.64
C ASN A 1239 27.35 7.70 -10.90
#